data_AF-A0A5D4NY87-F1
#
_entry.id   AF-A0A5D4NY87-F1
#
_cell.length_a   1.000
_cell.length_b   1.000
_cell.length_c   1.000
_cell.angle_alpha   90.00
_cell.angle_beta   90.00
_cell.angle_gamma   90.00
#
_symmetry.space_group_name_H-M   'P 1'
#
loop_
_entity.id
_entity.type
_entity.pdbx_description
1 polymer ?
#
loop_
_entity_poly.entity_id
_entity_poly.type
_entity_poly.pdbx_seq_one_letter_code
_entity_poly.pdbx_strand_id
1 'polypeptide(L)'
;MNTSRLYLSTIFVVMFIGIFLVQPVFAEKEVQLFIKYNEDTVQSLSAADTDDSSIKTIRVPQSEVEATLGELREEEYIEYAEIDAPVYTQAFDTPNDPKYIDQHSSFDVMKVAEAWGKYEPKQEVTVAVIDSGIDLDHPDLSPLIVEGTNILKPAEQPIDHNGHGTHIAGLVGAATDNDIGVSSVSRGVKIMPIKVLEQNEGLISSVISGIEYAMQQDVDVINVSLGSYINSLALRDTVREAAEQGIVIVAAAGNHNRNDAMYPAKYPEVISVGSIDTATHEKADFSNHGTYIDVVTPGTNVVSTWMDGDYKPMGGTSMSAGIVSSLASMILQQSPYLTNHQVKEIIQSSTSELSSSYSLGTGIINASNSLDKIYSNNRLYGPTSVETAVEVSKFGWSQLEQKSITVDKKEIKGKIAVLATGDTFADSLAASPLGTYLNSPILLVKNSTLTAEVKAELERLGATHVAIIGGKQAVSSELESELKGLGYKIARISGETRYETSIAVNKAAGYTTNKAFIVSGEVHPDALSIAPYSGIKQYPILFVKQNTIDPAVLDYIREAGITKSYIIGGEAPISSEVEKMLPAPFRIAGKDRYETNFAVHDIFGEDDASSLFFATGVNFPDSLTVAPLAAQTKSPVILTPPALVEKTKESILLFPMRNQYHIIGGRQAIDVETGWELDRYFN
;
A
#
# COMPACT_ATOMS: atom_id res chain seq x y z
N MET A 1 81.64 -23.35 51.50
CA MET A 1 81.99 -24.23 52.64
C MET A 1 80.71 -24.93 53.06
N ASN A 2 80.56 -26.18 52.65
CA ASN A 2 80.63 -27.37 53.52
C ASN A 2 79.40 -27.48 54.44
N THR A 3 78.44 -28.37 54.09
CA THR A 3 78.23 -29.71 54.70
C THR A 3 77.67 -29.59 56.14
N SER A 4 76.62 -30.27 56.58
CA SER A 4 76.17 -31.62 56.26
C SER A 4 74.85 -31.89 56.98
N ARG A 5 74.07 -32.81 56.41
CA ARG A 5 72.84 -33.43 56.91
C ARG A 5 72.98 -34.03 58.32
N LEU A 6 71.88 -34.02 59.09
CA LEU A 6 71.44 -35.18 59.86
C LEU A 6 69.91 -35.29 59.85
N TYR A 7 69.43 -36.47 59.49
CA TYR A 7 68.04 -36.91 59.42
C TYR A 7 67.52 -37.34 60.80
N LEU A 8 66.21 -37.19 61.05
CA LEU A 8 65.22 -38.21 61.49
C LEU A 8 63.99 -37.45 62.05
N SER A 9 62.91 -37.31 61.29
CA SER A 9 61.79 -38.27 61.11
C SER A 9 60.68 -38.10 62.16
N THR A 10 59.65 -37.34 61.79
CA THR A 10 58.29 -37.49 62.34
C THR A 10 57.30 -37.45 61.18
N ILE A 11 56.50 -38.51 61.13
CA ILE A 11 55.54 -38.88 60.10
C ILE A 11 54.49 -37.77 59.90
N PHE A 12 54.37 -37.25 58.68
CA PHE A 12 53.24 -36.44 58.23
C PHE A 12 52.39 -37.30 57.28
N VAL A 13 51.21 -37.69 57.73
CA VAL A 13 50.15 -38.25 56.89
C VAL A 13 49.55 -37.09 56.11
N VAL A 14 49.91 -36.97 54.84
CA VAL A 14 49.26 -36.02 53.92
C VAL A 14 47.99 -36.69 53.39
N MET A 15 46.86 -36.29 53.97
CA MET A 15 45.53 -36.63 53.47
C MET A 15 45.28 -35.81 52.19
N PHE A 16 45.31 -36.48 51.04
CA PHE A 16 44.80 -35.94 49.78
C PHE A 16 43.28 -35.79 49.94
N ILE A 17 42.81 -34.56 50.18
CA ILE A 17 41.40 -34.21 50.01
C ILE A 17 41.21 -33.99 48.52
N GLY A 18 40.58 -34.96 47.86
CA GLY A 18 40.11 -34.82 46.49
C GLY A 18 39.10 -33.68 46.41
N ILE A 19 39.39 -32.72 45.54
CA ILE A 19 38.44 -31.69 45.11
C ILE A 19 37.30 -32.41 44.39
N PHE A 20 36.15 -32.54 45.04
CA PHE A 20 34.89 -32.84 44.35
C PHE A 20 34.48 -31.58 43.58
N LEU A 21 34.74 -31.58 42.28
CA LEU A 21 34.06 -30.72 41.32
C LEU A 21 32.59 -31.17 41.28
N VAL A 22 31.71 -30.48 42.02
CA VAL A 22 30.27 -30.58 41.79
C VAL A 22 29.98 -29.77 40.53
N GLN A 23 29.86 -30.44 39.39
CA GLN A 23 29.29 -29.82 38.19
C GLN A 23 27.78 -29.61 38.43
N PRO A 24 27.20 -28.46 38.04
CA PRO A 24 25.76 -28.30 38.08
C PRO A 24 25.14 -29.31 37.10
N VAL A 25 24.29 -30.19 37.62
CA VAL A 25 23.42 -31.02 36.79
C VAL A 25 22.41 -30.06 36.16
N PHE A 26 22.60 -29.71 34.89
CA PHE A 26 21.55 -29.05 34.13
C PHE A 26 20.38 -30.03 34.02
N ALA A 27 19.20 -29.62 34.49
CA ALA A 27 17.99 -30.39 34.28
C ALA A 27 17.76 -30.53 32.77
N GLU A 28 17.66 -31.77 32.29
CA GLU A 28 17.44 -32.05 30.88
C GLU A 28 16.05 -31.55 30.46
N LYS A 29 15.96 -30.94 29.29
CA LYS A 29 14.70 -30.41 28.77
C LYS A 29 13.78 -31.58 28.43
N GLU A 30 12.55 -31.58 28.96
CA GLU A 30 11.52 -32.54 28.57
C GLU A 30 10.80 -32.07 27.30
N VAL A 31 10.48 -33.02 26.42
CA VAL A 31 9.68 -32.84 25.20
C VAL A 31 8.39 -33.64 25.36
N GLN A 32 7.27 -33.04 24.99
CA GLN A 32 5.96 -33.70 25.01
C GLN A 32 5.69 -34.38 23.66
N LEU A 33 5.13 -35.58 23.69
CA LEU A 33 4.74 -36.35 22.50
C LEU A 33 3.23 -36.58 22.50
N PHE A 34 2.60 -36.60 21.33
CA PHE A 34 1.25 -37.12 21.10
C PHE A 34 1.31 -38.60 20.77
N ILE A 35 0.37 -39.38 21.30
CA ILE A 35 0.17 -40.79 20.98
C ILE A 35 -1.30 -40.98 20.64
N LYS A 36 -1.59 -41.33 19.40
CA LYS A 36 -2.93 -41.74 18.95
C LYS A 36 -3.03 -43.26 18.99
N TYR A 37 -4.04 -43.77 19.67
CA TYR A 37 -4.34 -45.21 19.70
C TYR A 37 -5.35 -45.60 18.62
N ASN A 38 -5.21 -46.79 18.05
CA ASN A 38 -6.18 -47.37 17.12
C ASN A 38 -7.55 -47.56 17.82
N GLU A 39 -8.66 -47.36 17.09
CA GLU A 39 -10.03 -47.35 17.65
C GLU A 39 -10.39 -48.61 18.45
N ASP A 40 -9.91 -49.79 18.04
CA ASP A 40 -10.16 -51.06 18.72
C ASP A 40 -9.48 -51.14 20.11
N THR A 41 -8.39 -50.39 20.31
CA THR A 41 -7.62 -50.37 21.58
C THR A 41 -8.24 -49.41 22.59
N VAL A 42 -8.80 -48.29 22.13
CA VAL A 42 -9.44 -47.27 22.99
C VAL A 42 -10.62 -47.87 23.76
N GLN A 43 -11.38 -48.78 23.15
CA GLN A 43 -12.48 -49.50 23.82
C GLN A 43 -12.01 -50.43 24.94
N SER A 44 -10.76 -50.91 24.90
CA SER A 44 -10.19 -51.76 25.96
C SER A 44 -9.57 -50.96 27.11
N LEU A 45 -9.09 -49.74 26.83
CA LEU A 45 -8.46 -48.84 27.80
C LEU A 45 -9.47 -47.94 28.54
N SER A 46 -10.60 -47.58 27.90
CA SER A 46 -11.66 -46.72 28.49
C SER A 46 -12.42 -47.38 29.66
N ALA A 47 -12.17 -48.66 29.94
CA ALA A 47 -12.70 -49.33 31.13
C ALA A 47 -11.95 -48.99 32.43
N ALA A 48 -10.79 -48.32 32.35
CA ALA A 48 -9.92 -48.03 33.51
C ALA A 48 -9.56 -46.54 33.71
N ASP A 49 -9.89 -45.64 32.79
CA ASP A 49 -9.52 -44.22 32.89
C ASP A 49 -10.62 -43.30 32.33
N THR A 50 -10.95 -42.21 33.01
CA THR A 50 -12.14 -41.36 32.73
C THR A 50 -11.93 -40.32 31.61
N ASP A 51 -10.84 -40.42 30.85
CA ASP A 51 -10.50 -39.47 29.80
C ASP A 51 -10.62 -40.14 28.42
N ASP A 52 -11.76 -39.89 27.77
CA ASP A 52 -12.26 -40.45 26.49
C ASP A 52 -11.49 -39.90 25.26
N SER A 53 -10.32 -39.31 25.47
CA SER A 53 -9.47 -38.80 24.40
C SER A 53 -8.68 -39.95 23.77
N SER A 54 -8.90 -40.16 22.47
CA SER A 54 -8.12 -41.11 21.65
C SER A 54 -6.64 -40.73 21.48
N ILE A 55 -6.25 -39.53 21.93
CA ILE A 55 -4.90 -38.99 21.89
C ILE A 55 -4.43 -38.76 23.32
N LYS A 56 -3.31 -39.37 23.71
CA LYS A 56 -2.65 -39.15 25.00
C LYS A 56 -1.33 -38.41 24.82
N THR A 57 -0.87 -37.75 25.87
CA THR A 57 0.44 -37.10 25.88
C THR A 57 1.37 -37.75 26.90
N ILE A 58 2.65 -37.86 26.53
CA ILE A 58 3.72 -38.28 27.44
C ILE A 58 4.86 -37.27 27.40
N ARG A 59 5.63 -37.17 28.49
CA ARG A 59 6.84 -36.34 28.56
C ARG A 59 8.07 -37.23 28.56
N VAL A 60 9.04 -36.89 27.72
CA VAL A 60 10.25 -37.67 27.49
C VAL A 60 11.45 -36.73 27.54
N PRO A 61 12.59 -37.12 28.14
CA PRO A 61 13.83 -36.35 28.06
C PRO A 61 14.22 -36.11 26.59
N GLN A 62 14.70 -34.90 26.27
CA GLN A 62 15.02 -34.52 24.89
C GLN A 62 16.00 -35.51 24.20
N SER A 63 16.93 -36.11 24.94
CA SER A 63 17.86 -37.12 24.39
C SER A 63 17.20 -38.45 24.01
N GLU A 64 16.02 -38.76 24.55
CA GLU A 64 15.32 -40.04 24.36
C GLU A 64 14.19 -39.96 23.31
N VAL A 65 13.82 -38.76 22.84
CA VAL A 65 12.67 -38.52 21.94
C VAL A 65 12.67 -39.43 20.70
N GLU A 66 13.79 -39.51 19.97
CA GLU A 66 13.85 -40.32 18.75
C GLU A 66 13.77 -41.83 19.04
N ALA A 67 14.34 -42.27 20.16
CA ALA A 67 14.26 -43.67 20.57
C ALA A 67 12.82 -44.03 20.96
N THR A 68 12.18 -43.20 21.80
CA THR A 68 10.79 -43.41 22.22
C THR A 68 9.81 -43.32 21.05
N LEU A 69 9.98 -42.38 20.12
CA LEU A 69 9.16 -42.33 18.90
C LEU A 69 9.37 -43.57 18.01
N GLY A 70 10.60 -44.09 17.94
CA GLY A 70 10.91 -45.35 17.28
C GLY A 70 10.13 -46.52 17.87
N GLU A 71 10.21 -46.70 19.19
CA GLU A 71 9.50 -47.76 19.93
C GLU A 71 7.97 -47.64 19.77
N LEU A 72 7.40 -46.45 19.97
CA LEU A 72 5.96 -46.23 19.87
C LEU A 72 5.41 -46.48 18.46
N ARG A 73 6.21 -46.31 17.41
CA ARG A 73 5.80 -46.57 16.02
C ARG A 73 5.80 -48.06 15.66
N GLU A 74 6.44 -48.91 16.46
CA GLU A 74 6.45 -50.36 16.26
C GLU A 74 5.27 -51.08 16.94
N GLU A 75 4.55 -50.41 17.85
CA GLU A 75 3.41 -50.98 18.56
C GLU A 75 2.15 -51.05 17.68
N GLU A 76 1.59 -52.25 17.51
CA GLU A 76 0.42 -52.49 16.63
C GLU A 76 -0.85 -51.71 17.05
N TYR A 77 -0.92 -51.24 18.29
CA TYR A 77 -2.07 -50.51 18.83
C TYR A 77 -1.94 -48.98 18.76
N ILE A 78 -0.81 -48.46 18.30
CA ILE A 78 -0.55 -47.02 18.11
C ILE A 78 -0.72 -46.67 16.64
N GLU A 79 -1.61 -45.73 16.33
CA GLU A 79 -1.85 -45.24 14.97
C GLU A 79 -0.70 -44.34 14.52
N TYR A 80 -0.30 -43.42 15.41
CA TYR A 80 0.88 -42.59 15.25
C TYR A 80 1.37 -42.05 16.60
N ALA A 81 2.67 -41.76 16.64
CA ALA A 81 3.29 -40.95 17.69
C ALA A 81 4.15 -39.86 17.05
N GLU A 82 4.01 -38.64 17.54
CA GLU A 82 4.71 -37.45 17.04
C GLU A 82 5.02 -36.46 18.16
N ILE A 83 5.89 -35.49 17.87
CA ILE A 83 6.22 -34.43 18.83
C ILE A 83 5.01 -33.49 18.95
N ASP A 84 4.60 -33.20 20.19
CA ASP A 84 3.65 -32.13 20.48
C ASP A 84 4.41 -30.79 20.33
N ALA A 85 4.40 -30.28 19.11
CA ALA A 85 5.13 -29.08 18.74
C ALA A 85 4.49 -27.84 19.41
N PRO A 86 5.29 -26.91 19.95
CA PRO A 86 4.75 -25.68 20.50
C PRO A 86 4.00 -24.91 19.42
N VAL A 87 2.75 -24.54 19.72
CA VAL A 87 1.97 -23.61 18.90
C VAL A 87 2.36 -22.19 19.29
N TYR A 88 2.85 -21.42 18.34
CA TYR A 88 3.17 -20.00 18.53
C TYR A 88 1.95 -19.15 18.17
N THR A 89 1.55 -18.23 19.06
CA THR A 89 0.65 -17.14 18.67
C THR A 89 1.42 -16.16 17.78
N GLN A 90 0.84 -15.71 16.67
CA GLN A 90 1.33 -14.53 15.96
C GLN A 90 1.03 -13.27 16.80
N ALA A 91 1.76 -13.06 17.89
CA ALA A 91 1.83 -11.75 18.52
C ALA A 91 2.77 -10.91 17.64
N PHE A 92 2.31 -9.75 17.17
CA PHE A 92 3.22 -8.72 16.66
C PHE A 92 4.28 -8.46 17.74
N ASP A 93 5.55 -8.29 17.36
CA ASP A 93 6.65 -8.06 18.31
C ASP A 93 6.29 -6.88 19.22
N THR A 94 5.84 -7.18 20.45
CA THR A 94 5.60 -6.18 21.48
C THR A 94 6.95 -5.67 21.95
N PRO A 95 7.15 -4.35 22.02
CA PRO A 95 8.44 -3.83 22.40
C PRO A 95 8.78 -4.20 23.83
N ASN A 96 10.08 -4.32 24.12
CA ASN A 96 10.57 -4.72 25.44
C ASN A 96 10.58 -3.58 26.48
N ASP A 97 10.10 -2.41 26.10
CA ASP A 97 10.01 -1.19 26.89
C ASP A 97 9.00 -1.36 28.06
N PRO A 98 9.44 -1.22 29.33
CA PRO A 98 8.59 -1.49 30.49
C PRO A 98 7.32 -0.64 30.60
N LYS A 99 7.28 0.56 30.00
CA LYS A 99 6.10 1.45 29.99
C LYS A 99 5.20 1.26 28.78
N TYR A 100 5.55 0.37 27.85
CA TYR A 100 4.66 0.02 26.73
C TYR A 100 3.29 -0.47 27.23
N ILE A 101 3.23 -1.12 28.39
CA ILE A 101 1.97 -1.53 29.03
C ILE A 101 1.01 -0.36 29.27
N ASP A 102 1.54 0.83 29.56
CA ASP A 102 0.77 2.05 29.81
C ASP A 102 0.38 2.75 28.49
N GLN A 103 1.07 2.45 27.39
CA GLN A 103 0.83 3.01 26.04
C GLN A 103 -0.03 2.10 25.15
N HIS A 104 -0.12 0.81 25.50
CA HIS A 104 -0.68 -0.25 24.67
C HIS A 104 -2.08 0.08 24.14
N SER A 105 -2.99 0.59 24.99
CA SER A 105 -4.34 0.95 24.56
C SER A 105 -4.37 2.01 23.46
N SER A 106 -3.51 3.03 23.55
CA SER A 106 -3.42 4.06 22.51
C SER A 106 -2.80 3.51 21.23
N PHE A 107 -1.79 2.65 21.36
CA PHE A 107 -1.10 2.04 20.21
C PHE A 107 -2.00 1.06 19.45
N ASP A 108 -2.88 0.35 20.14
CA ASP A 108 -3.88 -0.54 19.55
C ASP A 108 -4.92 0.24 18.74
N VAL A 109 -5.42 1.35 19.29
CA VAL A 109 -6.36 2.24 18.60
C VAL A 109 -5.75 2.79 17.31
N MET A 110 -4.46 3.14 17.36
CA MET A 110 -3.72 3.70 16.22
C MET A 110 -3.05 2.64 15.33
N LYS A 111 -3.24 1.35 15.62
CA LYS A 111 -2.69 0.23 14.84
C LYS A 111 -1.17 0.26 14.68
N VAL A 112 -0.46 0.64 15.73
CA VAL A 112 1.01 0.80 15.71
C VAL A 112 1.73 -0.55 15.64
N ALA A 113 1.31 -1.55 16.42
CA ALA A 113 1.94 -2.87 16.40
C ALA A 113 1.83 -3.56 15.03
N GLU A 114 0.67 -3.42 14.37
CA GLU A 114 0.46 -3.89 12.99
C GLU A 114 1.36 -3.14 12.00
N ALA A 115 1.60 -1.84 12.22
CA ALA A 115 2.51 -1.04 11.40
C ALA A 115 3.96 -1.51 11.54
N TRP A 116 4.44 -1.76 12.77
CA TRP A 116 5.79 -2.25 13.01
C TRP A 116 6.08 -3.57 12.28
N GLY A 117 5.09 -4.46 12.17
CA GLY A 117 5.25 -5.74 11.45
C GLY A 117 5.53 -5.61 9.94
N LYS A 118 5.37 -4.43 9.36
CA LYS A 118 5.64 -4.13 7.94
C LYS A 118 6.51 -2.89 7.71
N TYR A 119 7.01 -2.29 8.78
CA TYR A 119 7.78 -1.07 8.75
C TYR A 119 9.26 -1.37 8.56
N GLU A 120 9.81 -0.87 7.45
CA GLU A 120 11.21 -1.04 7.05
C GLU A 120 11.81 0.36 6.78
N PRO A 121 12.44 1.00 7.78
CA PRO A 121 13.05 2.31 7.60
C PRO A 121 14.21 2.25 6.58
N LYS A 122 14.17 3.15 5.59
CA LYS A 122 15.15 3.27 4.50
C LYS A 122 16.03 4.51 4.61
N GLN A 123 15.65 5.46 5.45
CA GLN A 123 16.43 6.66 5.74
C GLN A 123 16.36 7.04 7.22
N GLU A 124 17.27 7.91 7.62
CA GLU A 124 17.16 8.65 8.88
C GLU A 124 16.23 9.85 8.68
N VAL A 125 15.45 10.19 9.70
CA VAL A 125 14.57 11.37 9.71
C VAL A 125 14.86 12.21 10.93
N THR A 126 15.00 13.52 10.75
CA THR A 126 15.21 14.51 11.82
C THR A 126 13.93 15.30 12.07
N VAL A 127 13.51 15.35 13.33
CA VAL A 127 12.36 16.11 13.80
C VAL A 127 12.83 17.25 14.70
N ALA A 128 12.56 18.48 14.30
CA ALA A 128 12.70 19.65 15.15
C ALA A 128 11.53 19.75 16.13
N VAL A 129 11.82 19.72 17.43
CA VAL A 129 10.83 19.90 18.50
C VAL A 129 10.93 21.34 19.00
N ILE A 130 10.02 22.19 18.51
CA ILE A 130 9.94 23.62 18.88
C ILE A 130 9.09 23.75 20.15
N ASP A 131 9.75 23.78 21.31
CA ASP A 131 9.08 23.69 22.61
C ASP A 131 9.89 24.36 23.75
N SER A 132 9.85 23.80 24.95
CA SER A 132 10.48 24.28 26.19
C SER A 132 11.92 23.80 26.40
N GLY A 133 12.48 23.08 25.43
CA GLY A 133 13.76 22.38 25.53
C GLY A 133 13.57 20.88 25.67
N ILE A 134 14.66 20.13 25.80
CA ILE A 134 14.65 18.68 26.07
C ILE A 134 15.65 18.37 27.20
N ASP A 135 15.33 17.40 28.07
CA ASP A 135 16.32 16.75 28.93
C ASP A 135 17.33 15.98 28.07
N LEU A 136 18.47 16.61 27.82
CA LEU A 136 19.48 16.13 26.87
C LEU A 136 20.16 14.84 27.34
N ASP A 137 20.10 14.55 28.64
CA ASP A 137 20.73 13.37 29.27
C ASP A 137 19.71 12.25 29.55
N HIS A 138 18.45 12.42 29.15
CA HIS A 138 17.42 11.39 29.33
C HIS A 138 17.85 10.08 28.64
N PRO A 139 17.89 8.93 29.34
CA PRO A 139 18.46 7.69 28.79
C PRO A 139 17.70 7.19 27.55
N ASP A 140 16.39 7.46 27.49
CA ASP A 140 15.50 7.07 26.39
C ASP A 140 15.50 8.05 25.20
N LEU A 141 16.21 9.18 25.30
CA LEU A 141 16.27 10.22 24.26
C LEU A 141 17.70 10.53 23.79
N SER A 142 18.66 10.58 24.71
CA SER A 142 20.05 10.99 24.44
C SER A 142 20.73 10.29 23.25
N PRO A 143 20.47 9.00 22.91
CA PRO A 143 21.05 8.37 21.71
C PRO A 143 20.50 8.92 20.38
N LEU A 144 19.37 9.64 20.44
CA LEU A 144 18.60 10.12 19.30
C LEU A 144 18.65 11.65 19.16
N ILE A 145 19.10 12.35 20.19
CA ILE A 145 19.24 13.81 20.17
C ILE A 145 20.39 14.22 19.23
N VAL A 146 20.11 15.20 18.36
CA VAL A 146 21.10 15.90 17.55
C VAL A 146 21.30 17.33 18.07
N GLU A 147 22.29 18.05 17.53
CA GLU A 147 22.53 19.44 17.92
C GLU A 147 21.28 20.31 17.66
N GLY A 148 20.91 21.09 18.66
CA GLY A 148 19.77 22.01 18.61
C GLY A 148 20.12 23.37 19.21
N THR A 149 19.11 24.21 19.44
CA THR A 149 19.35 25.62 19.82
C THR A 149 18.39 26.15 20.86
N ASN A 150 18.88 27.08 21.69
CA ASN A 150 18.08 27.86 22.62
C ASN A 150 17.83 29.25 22.04
N ILE A 151 16.65 29.46 21.44
CA ILE A 151 16.28 30.74 20.82
C ILE A 151 16.19 31.86 21.86
N LEU A 152 15.80 31.54 23.09
CA LEU A 152 15.68 32.52 24.17
C LEU A 152 17.05 33.00 24.64
N LYS A 153 18.05 32.11 24.63
CA LYS A 153 19.41 32.36 25.07
C LYS A 153 20.43 31.56 24.24
N PRO A 154 20.86 32.07 23.08
CA PRO A 154 21.67 31.31 22.12
C PRO A 154 23.03 30.80 22.61
N ALA A 155 23.54 31.31 23.74
CA ALA A 155 24.80 30.85 24.35
C ALA A 155 24.61 29.68 25.33
N GLU A 156 23.37 29.32 25.67
CA GLU A 156 23.03 28.23 26.57
C GLU A 156 22.48 27.03 25.78
N GLN A 157 22.65 25.81 26.31
CA GLN A 157 22.05 24.60 25.72
C GLN A 157 20.51 24.65 25.82
N PRO A 158 19.77 23.97 24.92
CA PRO A 158 18.31 23.94 24.93
C PRO A 158 17.73 22.96 25.97
N ILE A 159 18.21 23.07 27.21
CA ILE A 159 17.80 22.21 28.31
C ILE A 159 16.37 22.55 28.74
N ASP A 160 15.57 21.51 28.94
CA ASP A 160 14.22 21.64 29.47
C ASP A 160 14.22 21.95 30.97
N HIS A 161 13.43 22.94 31.39
CA HIS A 161 13.20 23.27 32.80
C HIS A 161 11.71 23.20 33.17
N ASN A 162 10.87 22.72 32.25
CA ASN A 162 9.41 22.63 32.38
C ASN A 162 8.94 21.16 32.32
N GLY A 163 9.53 20.38 31.42
CA GLY A 163 9.24 18.96 31.17
C GLY A 163 8.33 18.72 29.97
N HIS A 164 7.63 19.73 29.48
CA HIS A 164 6.73 19.58 28.33
C HIS A 164 7.48 19.16 27.07
N GLY A 165 8.58 19.82 26.73
CA GLY A 165 9.35 19.51 25.52
C GLY A 165 10.00 18.14 25.60
N THR A 166 10.50 17.75 26.78
CA THR A 166 10.98 16.39 27.04
C THR A 166 9.88 15.34 26.83
N HIS A 167 8.65 15.62 27.27
CA HIS A 167 7.51 14.72 27.05
C HIS A 167 7.12 14.60 25.58
N ILE A 168 7.15 15.71 24.83
CA ILE A 168 6.90 15.69 23.39
C ILE A 168 7.99 14.91 22.65
N ALA A 169 9.25 15.07 23.03
CA ALA A 169 10.37 14.37 22.43
C ALA A 169 10.22 12.83 22.49
N GLY A 170 9.78 12.28 23.64
CA GLY A 170 9.52 10.85 23.73
C GLY A 170 8.38 10.36 22.83
N LEU A 171 7.34 11.16 22.64
CA LEU A 171 6.24 10.82 21.73
C LEU A 171 6.68 10.90 20.26
N VAL A 172 7.60 11.80 19.94
CA VAL A 172 8.20 11.93 18.60
C VAL A 172 9.08 10.72 18.30
N GLY A 173 9.93 10.29 19.24
CA GLY A 173 10.93 9.28 18.94
C GLY A 173 11.73 8.79 20.14
N ALA A 174 11.09 8.36 21.24
CA ALA A 174 11.81 7.59 22.27
C ALA A 174 12.48 6.35 21.67
N ALA A 175 13.62 5.94 22.24
CA ALA A 175 14.34 4.78 21.78
C ALA A 175 13.54 3.49 22.06
N THR A 176 12.79 3.02 21.06
CA THR A 176 11.98 1.80 21.18
C THR A 176 12.85 0.54 21.11
N ASP A 177 12.47 -0.52 21.82
CA ASP A 177 13.17 -1.82 21.89
C ASP A 177 14.53 -1.78 22.61
N ASN A 178 14.65 -0.99 23.67
CA ASN A 178 15.91 -0.77 24.41
C ASN A 178 15.88 -1.22 25.90
N ASP A 179 14.85 -1.97 26.32
CA ASP A 179 14.63 -2.44 27.71
C ASP A 179 14.40 -1.31 28.75
N ILE A 180 14.17 -0.06 28.33
CA ILE A 180 13.85 1.06 29.22
C ILE A 180 12.59 1.78 28.76
N GLY A 181 12.01 2.55 29.66
CA GLY A 181 11.08 3.61 29.28
C GLY A 181 9.90 3.23 28.40
N VAL A 182 9.66 4.08 27.40
CA VAL A 182 8.47 4.13 26.56
C VAL A 182 8.83 3.91 25.10
N SER A 183 7.85 3.49 24.31
CA SER A 183 8.00 3.35 22.87
C SER A 183 7.42 4.55 22.12
N SER A 184 7.84 4.74 20.88
CA SER A 184 7.29 5.74 19.94
C SER A 184 6.71 5.06 18.70
N VAL A 185 5.83 5.76 17.96
CA VAL A 185 5.21 5.20 16.75
C VAL A 185 6.31 4.81 15.75
N SER A 186 7.21 5.72 15.43
CA SER A 186 8.39 5.45 14.60
C SER A 186 9.60 4.97 15.42
N ARG A 187 10.67 4.56 14.74
CA ARG A 187 11.92 4.08 15.35
C ARG A 187 13.12 4.84 14.82
N GLY A 188 14.10 5.13 15.69
CA GLY A 188 15.37 5.73 15.29
C GLY A 188 15.29 7.16 14.75
N VAL A 189 14.25 7.91 15.11
CA VAL A 189 14.07 9.32 14.72
C VAL A 189 15.12 10.18 15.41
N LYS A 190 15.77 11.08 14.68
CA LYS A 190 16.67 12.09 15.26
C LYS A 190 15.88 13.27 15.77
N ILE A 191 16.18 13.74 16.98
CA ILE A 191 15.40 14.78 17.65
C ILE A 191 16.27 16.02 17.82
N MET A 192 15.85 17.13 17.22
CA MET A 192 16.51 18.42 17.33
C MET A 192 15.75 19.32 18.32
N PRO A 193 16.29 19.56 19.53
CA PRO A 193 15.66 20.46 20.50
C PRO A 193 15.75 21.93 20.05
N ILE A 194 14.61 22.60 19.92
CA ILE A 194 14.55 24.04 19.67
C ILE A 194 13.76 24.70 20.80
N LYS A 195 14.48 25.28 21.77
CA LYS A 195 13.86 25.91 22.94
C LYS A 195 13.38 27.31 22.61
N VAL A 196 12.07 27.50 22.61
CA VAL A 196 11.36 28.78 22.41
C VAL A 196 10.51 29.20 23.62
N LEU A 197 10.35 28.30 24.59
CA LEU A 197 9.65 28.55 25.86
C LEU A 197 10.58 28.30 27.06
N GLU A 198 10.43 29.09 28.13
CA GLU A 198 11.03 28.76 29.43
C GLU A 198 10.01 28.08 30.37
N GLN A 199 8.74 28.42 30.18
CA GLN A 199 7.60 27.91 30.95
C GLN A 199 6.47 27.60 29.95
N ASN A 200 5.21 27.86 30.29
CA ASN A 200 4.06 27.53 29.44
C ASN A 200 3.70 28.62 28.41
N GLU A 201 4.46 29.72 28.35
CA GLU A 201 4.18 30.87 27.49
C GLU A 201 5.45 31.36 26.78
N GLY A 202 5.27 31.88 25.57
CA GLY A 202 6.35 32.41 24.74
C GLY A 202 5.83 33.33 23.64
N LEU A 203 6.76 33.95 22.92
CA LEU A 203 6.45 34.92 21.86
C LEU A 203 6.39 34.25 20.50
N ILE A 204 5.47 34.70 19.64
CA ILE A 204 5.38 34.25 18.24
C ILE A 204 6.71 34.48 17.51
N SER A 205 7.45 35.56 17.83
CA SER A 205 8.77 35.81 17.25
C SER A 205 9.79 34.71 17.56
N SER A 206 9.77 34.14 18.77
CA SER A 206 10.65 33.04 19.14
C SER A 206 10.29 31.76 18.38
N VAL A 207 8.99 31.52 18.18
CA VAL A 207 8.50 30.39 17.37
C VAL A 207 8.94 30.55 15.91
N ILE A 208 8.81 31.76 15.34
CA ILE A 208 9.28 32.07 13.98
C ILE A 208 10.78 31.78 13.86
N SER A 209 11.61 32.33 14.76
CA SER A 209 13.05 32.08 14.73
C SER A 209 13.41 30.61 14.93
N GLY A 210 12.60 29.86 15.68
CA GLY A 210 12.74 28.41 15.81
C GLY A 210 12.47 27.67 14.49
N ILE A 211 11.40 28.04 13.77
CA ILE A 211 11.09 27.46 12.45
C ILE A 211 12.17 27.82 11.44
N GLU A 212 12.63 29.08 11.42
CA GLU A 212 13.73 29.52 10.54
C GLU A 212 15.03 28.75 10.82
N TYR A 213 15.35 28.47 12.09
CA TYR A 213 16.50 27.64 12.43
C TYR A 213 16.33 26.20 11.94
N ALA A 214 15.15 25.60 12.15
CA ALA A 214 14.86 24.25 11.68
C ALA A 214 15.02 24.12 10.14
N MET A 215 14.52 25.10 9.39
CA MET A 215 14.72 25.19 7.94
C MET A 215 16.21 25.27 7.56
N GLN A 216 17.00 26.06 8.29
CA GLN A 216 18.44 26.16 8.05
C GLN A 216 19.20 24.87 8.34
N GLN A 217 18.65 23.99 9.19
CA GLN A 217 19.23 22.69 9.50
C GLN A 217 18.71 21.55 8.61
N ASP A 218 17.86 21.86 7.61
CA ASP A 218 17.34 20.86 6.65
C ASP A 218 16.63 19.68 7.33
N VAL A 219 15.83 19.97 8.36
CA VAL A 219 15.04 18.93 9.05
C VAL A 219 13.87 18.46 8.20
N ASP A 220 13.45 17.20 8.38
CA ASP A 220 12.34 16.64 7.61
C ASP A 220 10.97 17.00 8.21
N VAL A 221 10.89 17.12 9.53
CA VAL A 221 9.63 17.40 10.25
C VAL A 221 9.84 18.48 11.31
N ILE A 222 8.86 19.37 11.45
CA ILE A 222 8.76 20.35 12.53
C ILE A 222 7.53 20.03 13.38
N ASN A 223 7.74 19.77 14.66
CA ASN A 223 6.70 19.69 15.67
C ASN A 223 6.54 21.04 16.37
N VAL A 224 5.30 21.57 16.38
CA VAL A 224 4.92 22.78 17.12
C VAL A 224 3.77 22.45 18.07
N SER A 225 4.10 21.95 19.25
CA SER A 225 3.14 21.54 20.29
C SER A 225 2.60 22.72 21.14
N LEU A 226 2.47 23.89 20.49
CA LEU A 226 2.08 25.18 21.07
C LEU A 226 1.34 26.02 20.02
N GLY A 227 0.74 27.15 20.41
CA GLY A 227 0.15 28.06 19.43
C GLY A 227 -0.46 29.33 19.99
N SER A 228 -1.15 30.07 19.13
CA SER A 228 -1.88 31.30 19.46
C SER A 228 -3.20 31.40 18.69
N TYR A 229 -4.22 32.03 19.27
CA TYR A 229 -5.44 32.38 18.54
C TYR A 229 -5.26 33.64 17.66
N ILE A 230 -4.11 34.29 17.74
CA ILE A 230 -3.79 35.46 16.93
C ILE A 230 -3.12 34.99 15.64
N ASN A 231 -3.73 35.33 14.50
CA ASN A 231 -3.11 35.13 13.20
C ASN A 231 -1.95 36.11 13.02
N SER A 232 -0.76 35.60 12.70
CA SER A 232 0.41 36.41 12.38
C SER A 232 0.79 36.18 10.92
N LEU A 233 0.85 37.25 10.13
CA LEU A 233 1.30 37.15 8.73
C LEU A 233 2.76 36.66 8.66
N ALA A 234 3.61 37.13 9.57
CA ALA A 234 5.00 36.66 9.63
C ALA A 234 5.09 35.16 9.92
N LEU A 235 4.28 34.64 10.86
CA LEU A 235 4.27 33.21 11.15
C LEU A 235 3.75 32.40 9.95
N ARG A 236 2.72 32.92 9.25
CA ARG A 236 2.19 32.29 8.04
C ARG A 236 3.24 32.21 6.92
N ASP A 237 3.96 33.30 6.68
CA ASP A 237 4.99 33.35 5.64
C ASP A 237 6.13 32.38 5.95
N THR A 238 6.62 32.35 7.20
CA THR A 238 7.63 31.38 7.63
C THR A 238 7.16 29.92 7.52
N VAL A 239 5.91 29.61 7.91
CA VAL A 239 5.32 28.27 7.77
C VAL A 239 5.23 27.85 6.30
N ARG A 240 4.89 28.79 5.41
CA ARG A 240 4.85 28.54 3.97
C ARG A 240 6.23 28.27 3.40
N GLU A 241 7.22 29.08 3.77
CA GLU A 241 8.59 28.86 3.32
C GLU A 241 9.13 27.50 3.79
N ALA A 242 8.84 27.09 5.03
CA ALA A 242 9.19 25.75 5.52
C ALA A 242 8.49 24.64 4.69
N ALA A 243 7.20 24.80 4.40
CA ALA A 243 6.47 23.84 3.59
C ALA A 243 6.96 23.80 2.12
N GLU A 244 7.36 24.93 1.54
CA GLU A 244 7.94 25.02 0.19
C GLU A 244 9.31 24.34 0.11
N GLN A 245 10.04 24.24 1.23
CA GLN A 245 11.27 23.44 1.34
C GLN A 245 11.00 21.93 1.48
N GLY A 246 9.74 21.50 1.52
CA GLY A 246 9.35 20.10 1.64
C GLY A 246 9.27 19.57 3.07
N ILE A 247 9.39 20.45 4.08
CA ILE A 247 9.33 20.08 5.50
C ILE A 247 7.87 19.77 5.89
N VAL A 248 7.65 18.67 6.61
CA VAL A 248 6.35 18.34 7.20
C VAL A 248 6.16 19.14 8.48
N ILE A 249 5.05 19.85 8.62
CA ILE A 249 4.78 20.65 9.82
C ILE A 249 3.56 20.08 10.54
N VAL A 250 3.71 19.78 11.83
CA VAL A 250 2.66 19.21 12.67
C VAL A 250 2.43 20.11 13.88
N ALA A 251 1.18 20.49 14.16
CA ALA A 251 0.90 21.38 15.28
C ALA A 251 -0.38 21.02 16.05
N ALA A 252 -0.35 21.36 17.34
CA ALA A 252 -1.45 21.13 18.27
C ALA A 252 -2.63 22.08 17.99
N ALA A 253 -3.85 21.53 17.90
CA ALA A 253 -5.04 22.33 17.62
C ALA A 253 -5.45 23.27 18.77
N GLY A 254 -5.10 22.92 20.01
CA GLY A 254 -5.36 23.70 21.23
C GLY A 254 -6.35 23.06 22.20
N ASN A 255 -6.32 23.52 23.46
CA ASN A 255 -6.96 22.83 24.60
C ASN A 255 -8.07 23.66 25.28
N HIS A 256 -8.89 24.39 24.51
CA HIS A 256 -9.91 25.31 25.06
C HIS A 256 -11.36 24.93 24.70
N ASN A 257 -11.59 23.72 24.18
CA ASN A 257 -12.90 23.23 23.73
C ASN A 257 -13.61 24.20 22.77
N ARG A 258 -12.88 24.72 21.78
CA ARG A 258 -13.41 25.66 20.79
C ARG A 258 -13.65 25.00 19.45
N ASN A 259 -14.68 25.46 18.73
CA ASN A 259 -14.87 25.18 17.31
C ASN A 259 -13.89 26.01 16.44
N ASP A 260 -12.60 25.87 16.70
CA ASP A 260 -11.51 26.59 16.06
C ASP A 260 -10.17 25.91 16.33
N ALA A 261 -9.13 26.18 15.54
CA ALA A 261 -7.76 25.74 15.81
C ALA A 261 -6.84 26.95 16.10
N MET A 262 -5.77 26.73 16.87
CA MET A 262 -4.72 27.72 17.10
C MET A 262 -3.77 27.80 15.89
N TYR A 263 -3.07 28.92 15.73
CA TYR A 263 -1.96 29.04 14.78
C TYR A 263 -0.66 28.55 15.44
N PRO A 264 0.19 27.78 14.73
CA PRO A 264 0.16 27.56 13.28
C PRO A 264 -0.74 26.41 12.80
N ALA A 265 -1.34 25.59 13.68
CA ALA A 265 -2.17 24.43 13.28
C ALA A 265 -3.29 24.79 12.29
N LYS A 266 -3.84 26.00 12.35
CA LYS A 266 -4.89 26.48 11.44
C LYS A 266 -4.41 26.80 10.01
N TYR A 267 -3.11 26.84 9.73
CA TYR A 267 -2.60 27.09 8.37
C TYR A 267 -2.76 25.84 7.48
N PRO A 268 -3.18 25.98 6.21
CA PRO A 268 -3.39 24.85 5.30
C PRO A 268 -2.18 23.92 5.14
N GLU A 269 -0.98 24.50 5.22
CA GLU A 269 0.30 23.81 5.06
C GLU A 269 0.65 22.91 6.26
N VAL A 270 -0.05 23.05 7.40
CA VAL A 270 0.24 22.36 8.67
C VAL A 270 -0.74 21.21 8.89
N ILE A 271 -0.26 20.10 9.44
CA ILE A 271 -1.11 19.01 9.94
C ILE A 271 -1.64 19.41 11.31
N SER A 272 -2.94 19.75 11.37
CA SER A 272 -3.64 20.19 12.57
C SER A 272 -4.17 19.02 13.37
N VAL A 273 -3.70 18.87 14.61
CA VAL A 273 -3.97 17.67 15.41
C VAL A 273 -4.84 17.95 16.63
N GLY A 274 -6.02 17.33 16.66
CA GLY A 274 -6.89 17.29 17.83
C GLY A 274 -6.68 16.05 18.71
N SER A 275 -7.43 15.95 19.81
CA SER A 275 -7.34 14.84 20.75
C SER A 275 -8.70 14.20 21.02
N ILE A 276 -8.70 12.87 21.08
CA ILE A 276 -9.77 12.06 21.67
C ILE A 276 -9.36 11.57 23.07
N ASP A 277 -10.35 11.26 23.88
CA ASP A 277 -10.13 10.58 25.14
C ASP A 277 -9.80 9.10 24.90
N THR A 278 -8.73 8.63 25.52
CA THR A 278 -8.17 7.29 25.31
C THR A 278 -9.11 6.17 25.73
N ALA A 279 -10.00 6.40 26.70
CA ALA A 279 -10.90 5.36 27.21
C ALA A 279 -12.24 5.32 26.46
N THR A 280 -12.77 6.47 26.10
CA THR A 280 -14.10 6.59 25.49
C THR A 280 -14.06 6.71 23.97
N HIS A 281 -12.92 7.10 23.41
CA HIS A 281 -12.72 7.46 22.01
C HIS A 281 -13.58 8.63 21.53
N GLU A 282 -14.21 9.36 22.45
CA GLU A 282 -14.90 10.61 22.16
C GLU A 282 -13.90 11.77 22.10
N LYS A 283 -14.31 12.93 21.57
CA LYS A 283 -13.50 14.15 21.64
C LYS A 283 -13.06 14.39 23.10
N ALA A 284 -11.76 14.57 23.36
CA ALA A 284 -11.31 14.93 24.69
C ALA A 284 -11.96 16.26 25.11
N ASP A 285 -12.37 16.39 26.37
CA ASP A 285 -13.14 17.55 26.85
C ASP A 285 -12.43 18.87 26.55
N PHE A 286 -11.11 18.91 26.69
CA PHE A 286 -10.30 20.09 26.39
C PHE A 286 -10.10 20.34 24.90
N SER A 287 -10.18 19.33 24.04
CA SER A 287 -9.72 19.44 22.64
C SER A 287 -10.56 20.44 21.88
N ASN A 288 -9.87 21.34 21.19
CA ASN A 288 -10.43 22.10 20.09
C ASN A 288 -10.92 21.16 18.98
N HIS A 289 -11.88 21.63 18.18
CA HIS A 289 -12.55 20.88 17.13
C HIS A 289 -12.96 21.81 15.97
N GLY A 290 -13.49 21.25 14.89
CA GLY A 290 -13.98 22.00 13.73
C GLY A 290 -13.31 21.61 12.43
N THR A 291 -13.64 22.34 11.37
CA THR A 291 -13.16 22.07 10.00
C THR A 291 -11.67 22.34 9.79
N TYR A 292 -10.98 22.88 10.80
CA TYR A 292 -9.54 23.13 10.78
C TYR A 292 -8.73 22.00 11.42
N ILE A 293 -9.38 20.93 11.89
CA ILE A 293 -8.70 19.73 12.39
C ILE A 293 -8.52 18.77 11.22
N ASP A 294 -7.31 18.24 11.04
CA ASP A 294 -7.01 17.28 9.98
C ASP A 294 -7.21 15.84 10.47
N VAL A 295 -6.70 15.54 11.67
CA VAL A 295 -6.74 14.21 12.30
C VAL A 295 -6.76 14.32 13.83
N VAL A 296 -7.09 13.22 14.50
CA VAL A 296 -7.02 13.10 15.96
C VAL A 296 -6.24 11.86 16.41
N THR A 297 -5.78 11.89 17.66
CA THR A 297 -5.16 10.73 18.33
C THR A 297 -5.67 10.63 19.78
N PRO A 298 -5.53 9.47 20.46
CA PRO A 298 -5.63 9.38 21.92
C PRO A 298 -4.71 10.41 22.58
N GLY A 299 -5.31 11.35 23.32
CA GLY A 299 -4.61 12.50 23.91
C GLY A 299 -4.86 12.69 25.40
N THR A 300 -5.53 11.74 26.08
CA THR A 300 -5.68 11.74 27.54
C THR A 300 -4.82 10.64 28.16
N ASN A 301 -4.15 10.96 29.29
CA ASN A 301 -3.30 10.02 30.03
C ASN A 301 -2.21 9.36 29.16
N VAL A 302 -1.60 10.13 28.25
CA VAL A 302 -0.53 9.67 27.36
C VAL A 302 0.78 9.67 28.13
N VAL A 303 1.38 8.50 28.33
CA VAL A 303 2.67 8.33 29.02
C VAL A 303 3.83 8.56 28.04
N SER A 304 4.80 9.38 28.46
CA SER A 304 6.05 9.64 27.75
C SER A 304 7.20 9.95 28.71
N THR A 305 8.38 10.20 28.17
CA THR A 305 9.58 10.70 28.87
C THR A 305 9.30 11.98 29.65
N TRP A 306 10.05 12.19 30.72
CA TRP A 306 9.95 13.35 31.60
C TRP A 306 11.33 13.72 32.14
N MET A 307 11.47 14.90 32.74
CA MET A 307 12.77 15.38 33.25
C MET A 307 13.41 14.39 34.24
N ASP A 308 14.74 14.46 34.33
CA ASP A 308 15.58 13.67 35.23
C ASP A 308 15.50 12.15 34.99
N GLY A 309 15.25 11.76 33.73
CA GLY A 309 15.14 10.35 33.32
C GLY A 309 13.84 9.64 33.72
N ASP A 310 12.82 10.38 34.16
CA ASP A 310 11.53 9.83 34.60
C ASP A 310 10.51 9.75 33.46
N TYR A 311 9.30 9.24 33.74
CA TYR A 311 8.20 9.13 32.79
C TYR A 311 6.90 9.60 33.43
N LYS A 312 6.03 10.26 32.67
CA LYS A 312 4.82 10.87 33.22
C LYS A 312 3.64 10.79 32.26
N PRO A 313 2.41 10.54 32.75
CA PRO A 313 1.21 10.73 31.96
C PRO A 313 0.83 12.21 31.84
N MET A 314 0.49 12.64 30.62
CA MET A 314 -0.06 13.98 30.34
C MET A 314 -1.31 13.90 29.46
N GLY A 315 -2.02 15.02 29.33
CA GLY A 315 -3.14 15.15 28.42
C GLY A 315 -3.12 16.49 27.69
N GLY A 316 -3.35 16.47 26.38
CA GLY A 316 -3.35 17.66 25.54
C GLY A 316 -3.21 17.36 24.05
N THR A 317 -3.65 18.31 23.22
CA THR A 317 -3.40 18.28 21.76
C THR A 317 -1.91 18.35 21.41
N SER A 318 -1.08 18.84 22.34
CA SER A 318 0.38 18.77 22.28
C SER A 318 0.90 17.32 22.18
N MET A 319 0.43 16.43 23.05
CA MET A 319 0.79 15.01 23.00
C MET A 319 0.36 14.39 21.67
N SER A 320 -0.85 14.73 21.22
CA SER A 320 -1.34 14.28 19.92
C SER A 320 -0.47 14.75 18.75
N ALA A 321 0.01 16.00 18.76
CA ALA A 321 0.92 16.50 17.74
C ALA A 321 2.28 15.76 17.75
N GLY A 322 2.81 15.43 18.92
CA GLY A 322 4.02 14.59 19.06
C GLY A 322 3.85 13.21 18.39
N ILE A 323 2.75 12.53 18.69
CA ILE A 323 2.40 11.23 18.10
C ILE A 323 2.30 11.31 16.56
N VAL A 324 1.61 12.34 16.03
CA VAL A 324 1.48 12.51 14.57
C VAL A 324 2.82 12.86 13.90
N SER A 325 3.71 13.56 14.60
CA SER A 325 5.07 13.83 14.11
C SER A 325 5.89 12.53 14.02
N SER A 326 5.69 11.61 14.96
CA SER A 326 6.25 10.26 14.90
C SER A 326 5.68 9.47 13.71
N LEU A 327 4.36 9.50 13.48
CA LEU A 327 3.76 8.86 12.29
C LEU A 327 4.28 9.44 10.97
N ALA A 328 4.41 10.77 10.87
CA ALA A 328 5.01 11.42 9.70
C ALA A 328 6.44 10.94 9.45
N SER A 329 7.22 10.78 10.53
CA SER A 329 8.58 10.24 10.46
C SER A 329 8.59 8.79 9.97
N MET A 330 7.69 7.94 10.46
CA MET A 330 7.54 6.56 9.98
C MET A 330 7.30 6.50 8.47
N ILE A 331 6.41 7.35 7.94
CA ILE A 331 6.09 7.42 6.51
C ILE A 331 7.32 7.84 5.69
N LEU A 332 8.02 8.90 6.11
CA LEU A 332 9.23 9.40 5.45
C LEU A 332 10.37 8.38 5.49
N GLN A 333 10.57 7.71 6.64
CA GLN A 333 11.56 6.65 6.76
C GLN A 333 11.23 5.47 5.82
N GLN A 334 9.96 5.09 5.66
CA GLN A 334 9.55 4.04 4.71
C GLN A 334 9.72 4.44 3.24
N SER A 335 9.46 5.72 2.93
CA SER A 335 9.42 6.25 1.55
C SER A 335 10.02 7.67 1.46
N PRO A 336 11.35 7.78 1.32
CA PRO A 336 12.11 9.04 1.25
C PRO A 336 11.69 10.05 0.19
N TYR A 337 11.07 9.58 -0.90
CA TYR A 337 10.73 10.40 -2.07
C TYR A 337 9.40 11.17 -1.91
N LEU A 338 8.65 10.92 -0.84
CA LEU A 338 7.36 11.56 -0.59
C LEU A 338 7.54 13.03 -0.22
N THR A 339 6.71 13.90 -0.77
CA THR A 339 6.66 15.31 -0.36
C THR A 339 5.87 15.46 0.94
N ASN A 340 6.05 16.58 1.64
CA ASN A 340 5.25 16.91 2.82
C ASN A 340 3.73 16.89 2.57
N HIS A 341 3.28 17.37 1.41
CA HIS A 341 1.87 17.30 1.03
C HIS A 341 1.38 15.84 0.93
N GLN A 342 2.18 14.95 0.32
CA GLN A 342 1.84 13.53 0.20
C GLN A 342 1.84 12.83 1.56
N VAL A 343 2.77 13.17 2.46
CA VAL A 343 2.75 12.66 3.84
C VAL A 343 1.47 13.09 4.56
N LYS A 344 1.08 14.37 4.44
CA LYS A 344 -0.19 14.88 5.00
C LYS A 344 -1.40 14.13 4.42
N GLU A 345 -1.46 13.95 3.10
CA GLU A 345 -2.54 13.24 2.42
C GLU A 345 -2.62 11.76 2.86
N ILE A 346 -1.49 11.07 2.98
CA ILE A 346 -1.43 9.69 3.49
C ILE A 346 -2.03 9.62 4.88
N ILE A 347 -1.61 10.51 5.79
CA ILE A 347 -2.12 10.53 7.17
C ILE A 347 -3.63 10.75 7.20
N GLN A 348 -4.15 11.72 6.44
CA GLN A 348 -5.58 12.04 6.41
C GLN A 348 -6.42 10.93 5.76
N SER A 349 -5.97 10.36 4.66
CA SER A 349 -6.73 9.38 3.87
C SER A 349 -6.61 7.93 4.37
N SER A 350 -5.84 7.71 5.44
CA SER A 350 -5.64 6.38 6.04
C SER A 350 -6.26 6.24 7.43
N THR A 351 -6.90 7.28 7.95
CA THR A 351 -7.53 7.28 9.29
C THR A 351 -8.57 6.18 9.46
N SER A 352 -8.74 5.73 10.70
CA SER A 352 -9.88 4.92 11.12
C SER A 352 -11.09 5.84 11.33
N GLU A 353 -12.26 5.40 10.82
CA GLU A 353 -13.50 6.15 11.00
C GLU A 353 -13.81 6.38 12.49
N LEU A 354 -14.23 7.60 12.80
CA LEU A 354 -14.64 8.02 14.13
C LEU A 354 -16.06 8.60 14.06
N SER A 355 -17.00 7.95 14.74
CA SER A 355 -18.33 8.54 14.93
C SER A 355 -18.24 9.59 16.03
N SER A 356 -18.44 10.86 15.68
CA SER A 356 -18.51 11.95 16.65
C SER A 356 -19.54 12.99 16.24
N SER A 357 -20.14 13.64 17.24
CA SER A 357 -20.99 14.83 17.01
C SER A 357 -20.17 16.08 16.70
N TYR A 358 -18.85 16.03 16.90
CA TYR A 358 -17.91 17.10 16.57
C TYR A 358 -17.20 16.80 15.24
N SER A 359 -16.81 17.87 14.53
CA SER A 359 -15.90 17.76 13.39
C SER A 359 -14.47 17.58 13.90
N LEU A 360 -13.87 16.40 13.65
CA LEU A 360 -12.55 15.99 14.13
C LEU A 360 -11.62 15.59 12.98
N GLY A 361 -11.75 16.28 11.86
CA GLY A 361 -11.03 15.95 10.64
C GLY A 361 -11.48 14.63 10.04
N THR A 362 -10.51 13.89 9.49
CA THR A 362 -10.75 12.63 8.79
C THR A 362 -10.94 11.43 9.72
N GLY A 363 -10.45 11.50 10.96
CA GLY A 363 -10.63 10.44 11.95
C GLY A 363 -9.40 10.23 12.83
N ILE A 364 -9.33 9.08 13.47
CA ILE A 364 -8.19 8.68 14.29
C ILE A 364 -7.07 8.19 13.37
N ILE A 365 -5.82 8.63 13.58
CA ILE A 365 -4.70 8.12 12.79
C ILE A 365 -4.58 6.59 12.87
N ASN A 366 -4.11 5.98 11.79
CA ASN A 366 -3.91 4.54 11.73
C ASN A 366 -2.58 4.26 11.02
N ALA A 367 -1.55 3.93 11.81
CA ALA A 367 -0.19 3.75 11.33
C ALA A 367 -0.07 2.62 10.30
N SER A 368 -0.80 1.53 10.52
CA SER A 368 -0.84 0.39 9.60
C SER A 368 -1.41 0.81 8.25
N ASN A 369 -2.59 1.44 8.23
CA ASN A 369 -3.20 1.92 6.99
C ASN A 369 -2.35 3.00 6.31
N SER A 370 -1.65 3.86 7.05
CA SER A 370 -0.75 4.86 6.47
C SER A 370 0.36 4.20 5.64
N LEU A 371 0.98 3.14 6.16
CA LEU A 371 1.97 2.36 5.41
C LEU A 371 1.37 1.62 4.21
N ASP A 372 0.13 1.12 4.29
CA ASP A 372 -0.54 0.49 3.14
C ASP A 372 -0.91 1.52 2.05
N LYS A 373 -1.26 2.74 2.48
CA LYS A 373 -1.64 3.83 1.57
C LYS A 373 -0.48 4.25 0.69
N ILE A 374 0.77 4.23 1.19
CA ILE A 374 1.99 4.43 0.40
C ILE A 374 1.97 3.58 -0.88
N TYR A 375 1.51 2.33 -0.78
CA TYR A 375 1.60 1.36 -1.86
C TYR A 375 0.34 1.25 -2.74
N SER A 376 -0.81 1.63 -2.19
CA SER A 376 -2.12 1.49 -2.82
C SER A 376 -2.66 2.79 -3.39
N ASN A 377 -1.98 3.93 -3.17
CA ASN A 377 -2.48 5.23 -3.61
C ASN A 377 -2.84 5.23 -5.10
N ASN A 378 -4.06 5.68 -5.39
CA ASN A 378 -4.65 5.77 -6.73
C ASN A 378 -4.53 4.49 -7.57
N ARG A 379 -4.37 3.31 -6.97
CA ARG A 379 -4.09 2.06 -7.70
C ARG A 379 -5.30 1.14 -7.72
N LEU A 380 -5.67 0.67 -8.91
CA LEU A 380 -6.61 -0.41 -9.14
C LEU A 380 -5.82 -1.69 -9.45
N TYR A 381 -5.71 -2.59 -8.47
CA TYR A 381 -4.88 -3.78 -8.58
C TYR A 381 -5.37 -4.92 -7.69
N GLY A 382 -5.07 -6.14 -8.11
CA GLY A 382 -5.14 -7.33 -7.28
C GLY A 382 -3.81 -8.07 -7.25
N PRO A 383 -3.74 -9.21 -6.52
CA PRO A 383 -2.54 -10.04 -6.46
C PRO A 383 -2.12 -10.60 -7.83
N THR A 384 -3.06 -10.81 -8.75
CA THR A 384 -2.77 -11.16 -10.15
C THR A 384 -3.61 -10.28 -11.10
N SER A 385 -3.35 -10.40 -12.40
CA SER A 385 -4.13 -9.68 -13.42
C SER A 385 -5.61 -10.06 -13.45
N VAL A 386 -5.94 -11.27 -13.00
CA VAL A 386 -7.34 -11.71 -12.84
C VAL A 386 -8.04 -10.84 -11.79
N GLU A 387 -7.44 -10.69 -10.61
CA GLU A 387 -8.02 -9.86 -9.56
C GLU A 387 -7.93 -8.37 -9.90
N THR A 388 -6.88 -7.91 -10.60
CA THR A 388 -6.83 -6.53 -11.14
C THR A 388 -8.03 -6.25 -12.04
N ALA A 389 -8.40 -7.19 -12.92
CA ALA A 389 -9.58 -7.06 -13.78
C ALA A 389 -10.88 -6.92 -12.97
N VAL A 390 -10.98 -7.66 -11.86
CA VAL A 390 -12.10 -7.57 -10.93
C VAL A 390 -12.14 -6.23 -10.22
N GLU A 391 -11.01 -5.69 -9.76
CA GLU A 391 -10.96 -4.38 -9.12
C GLU A 391 -11.30 -3.23 -10.08
N VAL A 392 -10.82 -3.29 -11.33
CA VAL A 392 -11.24 -2.38 -12.40
C VAL A 392 -12.75 -2.47 -12.65
N SER A 393 -13.32 -3.69 -12.61
CA SER A 393 -14.75 -3.92 -12.78
C SER A 393 -15.59 -3.34 -11.63
N LYS A 394 -15.16 -3.54 -10.37
CA LYS A 394 -15.81 -2.95 -9.20
C LYS A 394 -15.78 -1.43 -9.22
N PHE A 395 -14.69 -0.84 -9.71
CA PHE A 395 -14.55 0.60 -9.84
C PHE A 395 -15.49 1.18 -10.92
N GLY A 396 -15.55 0.57 -12.11
CA GLY A 396 -16.29 1.14 -13.25
C GLY A 396 -17.79 0.86 -13.28
N TRP A 397 -18.24 -0.27 -12.69
CA TRP A 397 -19.60 -0.76 -12.90
C TRP A 397 -20.25 -1.23 -11.59
N SER A 398 -21.40 -0.65 -11.25
CA SER A 398 -22.26 -1.17 -10.18
C SER A 398 -23.04 -2.41 -10.63
N GLN A 399 -23.45 -2.44 -11.90
CA GLN A 399 -24.13 -3.56 -12.57
C GLN A 399 -24.00 -3.43 -14.09
N LEU A 400 -24.29 -4.52 -14.82
CA LEU A 400 -24.36 -4.52 -16.27
C LEU A 400 -25.71 -4.01 -16.80
N GLU A 401 -25.64 -3.27 -17.91
CA GLU A 401 -26.80 -2.87 -18.72
C GLU A 401 -27.19 -3.96 -19.73
N GLN A 402 -28.44 -3.94 -20.18
CA GLN A 402 -28.83 -4.76 -21.33
C GLN A 402 -28.29 -4.17 -22.63
N LYS A 403 -27.57 -4.99 -23.40
CA LYS A 403 -27.06 -4.68 -24.73
C LYS A 403 -27.35 -5.82 -25.69
N SER A 404 -27.19 -5.54 -26.99
CA SER A 404 -27.27 -6.53 -28.06
C SER A 404 -25.94 -6.60 -28.81
N ILE A 405 -25.51 -7.81 -29.16
CA ILE A 405 -24.38 -8.06 -30.07
C ILE A 405 -24.81 -9.07 -31.14
N THR A 406 -24.11 -9.10 -32.26
CA THR A 406 -24.39 -10.07 -33.33
C THR A 406 -23.26 -11.07 -33.48
N VAL A 407 -23.49 -12.32 -33.12
CA VAL A 407 -22.51 -13.41 -33.28
C VAL A 407 -23.10 -14.44 -34.24
N ASP A 408 -22.35 -14.81 -35.28
CA ASP A 408 -22.80 -15.75 -36.32
C ASP A 408 -24.19 -15.44 -36.91
N LYS A 409 -24.43 -14.14 -37.19
CA LYS A 409 -25.71 -13.61 -37.71
C LYS A 409 -26.91 -13.78 -36.77
N LYS A 410 -26.67 -14.10 -35.50
CA LYS A 410 -27.70 -14.17 -34.45
C LYS A 410 -27.53 -13.01 -33.49
N GLU A 411 -28.63 -12.30 -33.25
CA GLU A 411 -28.67 -11.29 -32.21
C GLU A 411 -28.70 -11.96 -30.83
N ILE A 412 -27.78 -11.56 -29.97
CA ILE A 412 -27.68 -11.97 -28.58
C ILE A 412 -27.96 -10.74 -27.73
N LYS A 413 -29.04 -10.79 -26.94
CA LYS A 413 -29.48 -9.68 -26.10
C LYS A 413 -29.46 -10.06 -24.61
N GLY A 414 -28.80 -9.26 -23.79
CA GLY A 414 -28.79 -9.44 -22.34
C GLY A 414 -27.80 -8.53 -21.63
N LYS A 415 -27.58 -8.81 -20.34
CA LYS A 415 -26.48 -8.24 -19.54
C LYS A 415 -25.23 -9.06 -19.81
N ILE A 416 -24.29 -8.53 -20.60
CA ILE A 416 -23.17 -9.28 -21.19
C ILE A 416 -21.85 -8.86 -20.52
N ALA A 417 -21.18 -9.77 -19.82
CA ALA A 417 -19.79 -9.58 -19.37
C ALA A 417 -18.83 -10.06 -20.45
N VAL A 418 -17.69 -9.39 -20.63
CA VAL A 418 -16.63 -9.84 -21.56
C VAL A 418 -15.59 -10.64 -20.78
N LEU A 419 -15.25 -11.83 -21.27
CA LEU A 419 -14.26 -12.71 -20.67
C LEU A 419 -13.12 -12.96 -21.67
N ALA A 420 -11.89 -12.71 -21.24
CA ALA A 420 -10.69 -12.95 -22.04
C ALA A 420 -9.63 -13.68 -21.21
N THR A 421 -8.61 -14.23 -21.86
CA THR A 421 -7.53 -14.93 -21.16
C THR A 421 -6.45 -13.97 -20.66
N GLY A 422 -5.94 -14.21 -19.45
CA GLY A 422 -4.74 -13.54 -18.95
C GLY A 422 -3.42 -14.14 -19.46
N ASP A 423 -3.47 -15.35 -20.06
CA ASP A 423 -2.27 -16.15 -20.37
C ASP A 423 -1.74 -15.90 -21.79
N THR A 424 -2.63 -15.71 -22.78
CA THR A 424 -2.25 -15.47 -24.19
C THR A 424 -2.85 -14.17 -24.72
N PHE A 425 -2.03 -13.12 -24.81
CA PHE A 425 -2.48 -11.74 -25.07
C PHE A 425 -3.03 -11.48 -26.47
N ALA A 426 -2.69 -12.33 -27.45
CA ALA A 426 -3.06 -12.09 -28.85
C ALA A 426 -4.56 -11.97 -29.07
N ASP A 427 -5.37 -12.83 -28.43
CA ASP A 427 -6.83 -12.79 -28.54
C ASP A 427 -7.44 -11.77 -27.57
N SER A 428 -6.85 -11.56 -26.40
CA SER A 428 -7.37 -10.64 -25.38
C SER A 428 -7.27 -9.17 -25.76
N LEU A 429 -6.29 -8.79 -26.59
CA LEU A 429 -6.21 -7.44 -27.17
C LEU A 429 -7.39 -7.12 -28.07
N ALA A 430 -7.98 -8.12 -28.71
CA ALA A 430 -9.16 -7.94 -29.54
C ALA A 430 -10.43 -7.72 -28.69
N ALA A 431 -10.39 -7.91 -27.36
CA ALA A 431 -11.57 -7.75 -26.51
C ALA A 431 -12.00 -6.29 -26.31
N SER A 432 -11.06 -5.33 -26.38
CA SER A 432 -11.31 -3.92 -26.03
C SER A 432 -12.43 -3.26 -26.86
N PRO A 433 -12.50 -3.41 -28.20
CA PRO A 433 -13.63 -2.92 -28.98
C PRO A 433 -14.99 -3.42 -28.45
N LEU A 434 -15.11 -4.71 -28.14
CA LEU A 434 -16.37 -5.25 -27.64
C LEU A 434 -16.72 -4.73 -26.24
N GLY A 435 -15.75 -4.74 -25.31
CA GLY A 435 -15.96 -4.25 -23.95
C GLY A 435 -16.39 -2.78 -23.92
N THR A 436 -15.71 -1.95 -24.71
CA THR A 436 -16.06 -0.52 -24.84
C THR A 436 -17.43 -0.32 -25.50
N TYR A 437 -17.76 -1.07 -26.56
CA TYR A 437 -19.09 -1.01 -27.21
C TYR A 437 -20.22 -1.41 -26.26
N LEU A 438 -20.01 -2.46 -25.47
CA LEU A 438 -20.98 -2.94 -24.49
C LEU A 438 -21.09 -2.04 -23.27
N ASN A 439 -20.14 -1.12 -23.05
CA ASN A 439 -19.88 -0.51 -21.74
C ASN A 439 -19.83 -1.59 -20.64
N SER A 440 -18.95 -2.57 -20.83
CA SER A 440 -18.85 -3.77 -19.99
C SER A 440 -17.39 -4.07 -19.65
N PRO A 441 -17.09 -4.51 -18.42
CA PRO A 441 -15.75 -4.88 -18.01
C PRO A 441 -15.23 -6.07 -18.81
N ILE A 442 -13.90 -6.08 -19.01
CA ILE A 442 -13.18 -7.24 -19.49
C ILE A 442 -12.63 -7.96 -18.26
N LEU A 443 -13.24 -9.08 -17.90
CA LEU A 443 -12.74 -9.96 -16.85
C LEU A 443 -11.71 -10.93 -17.45
N LEU A 444 -10.64 -11.16 -16.70
CA LEU A 444 -9.59 -12.10 -17.10
C LEU A 444 -9.76 -13.45 -16.41
N VAL A 445 -9.41 -14.53 -17.11
CA VAL A 445 -9.33 -15.88 -16.56
C VAL A 445 -8.04 -16.55 -16.99
N LYS A 446 -7.62 -17.56 -16.23
CA LYS A 446 -6.62 -18.53 -16.70
C LYS A 446 -7.33 -19.55 -17.59
N ASN A 447 -6.64 -20.11 -18.59
CA ASN A 447 -7.24 -20.94 -19.65
C ASN A 447 -8.36 -21.92 -19.18
N SER A 448 -8.14 -22.62 -18.07
CA SER A 448 -9.03 -23.66 -17.54
C SER A 448 -9.55 -23.39 -16.12
N THR A 449 -9.38 -22.18 -15.59
CA THR A 449 -9.75 -21.88 -14.20
C THR A 449 -10.62 -20.64 -14.10
N LEU A 450 -11.84 -20.82 -13.61
CA LEU A 450 -12.73 -19.75 -13.21
C LEU A 450 -12.61 -19.55 -11.68
N THR A 451 -11.88 -18.51 -11.27
CA THR A 451 -11.63 -18.22 -9.85
C THR A 451 -12.89 -17.81 -9.10
N ALA A 452 -12.86 -17.87 -7.77
CA ALA A 452 -14.02 -17.51 -6.93
C ALA A 452 -14.37 -16.03 -7.08
N GLU A 453 -13.36 -15.19 -7.25
CA GLU A 453 -13.45 -13.74 -7.42
C GLU A 453 -14.17 -13.39 -8.73
N VAL A 454 -13.84 -14.05 -9.84
CA VAL A 454 -14.53 -13.84 -11.13
C VAL A 454 -15.98 -14.32 -11.07
N LYS A 455 -16.27 -15.44 -10.37
CA LYS A 455 -17.64 -15.93 -10.17
C LYS A 455 -18.47 -14.91 -9.40
N ALA A 456 -17.96 -14.46 -8.26
CA ALA A 456 -18.62 -13.46 -7.43
C ALA A 456 -18.83 -12.15 -8.20
N GLU A 457 -17.87 -11.76 -9.04
CA GLU A 457 -17.97 -10.55 -9.84
C GLU A 457 -19.01 -10.64 -10.96
N LEU A 458 -19.11 -11.77 -11.67
CA LEU A 458 -20.17 -12.01 -12.64
C LEU A 458 -21.57 -11.96 -12.00
N GLU A 459 -21.71 -12.50 -10.79
CA GLU A 459 -22.94 -12.43 -10.00
C GLU A 459 -23.26 -10.99 -9.56
N ARG A 460 -22.28 -10.27 -8.99
CA ARG A 460 -22.42 -8.87 -8.56
C ARG A 460 -22.87 -7.97 -9.70
N LEU A 461 -22.27 -8.15 -10.88
CA LEU A 461 -22.62 -7.43 -12.11
C LEU A 461 -24.02 -7.77 -12.63
N GLY A 462 -24.66 -8.83 -12.13
CA GLY A 462 -25.94 -9.33 -12.62
C GLY A 462 -25.84 -9.86 -14.05
N ALA A 463 -24.70 -10.46 -14.42
CA ALA A 463 -24.48 -11.00 -15.75
C ALA A 463 -25.51 -12.09 -16.08
N THR A 464 -26.01 -12.06 -17.31
CA THR A 464 -26.91 -13.11 -17.86
C THR A 464 -26.25 -13.86 -19.01
N HIS A 465 -25.29 -13.19 -19.66
CA HIS A 465 -24.51 -13.71 -20.76
C HIS A 465 -23.04 -13.42 -20.51
N VAL A 466 -22.18 -14.29 -21.04
CA VAL A 466 -20.73 -14.09 -21.05
C VAL A 466 -20.24 -14.21 -22.49
N ALA A 467 -19.59 -13.15 -22.97
CA ALA A 467 -18.91 -13.13 -24.26
C ALA A 467 -17.46 -13.57 -24.07
N ILE A 468 -17.14 -14.80 -24.48
CA ILE A 468 -15.78 -15.34 -24.40
C ILE A 468 -15.01 -14.91 -25.66
N ILE A 469 -13.90 -14.22 -25.48
CA ILE A 469 -13.03 -13.79 -26.57
C ILE A 469 -11.91 -14.81 -26.76
N GLY A 470 -11.73 -15.25 -28.00
CA GLY A 470 -10.68 -16.20 -28.38
C GLY A 470 -11.13 -17.66 -28.42
N GLY A 471 -10.29 -18.46 -29.05
CA GLY A 471 -10.55 -19.89 -29.28
C GLY A 471 -10.46 -20.73 -27.99
N LYS A 472 -10.61 -22.04 -28.15
CA LYS A 472 -10.51 -23.01 -27.03
C LYS A 472 -9.13 -23.06 -26.37
N GLN A 473 -8.09 -22.58 -27.07
CA GLN A 473 -6.74 -22.46 -26.54
C GLN A 473 -6.57 -21.20 -25.66
N ALA A 474 -7.40 -20.18 -25.85
CA ALA A 474 -7.41 -19.00 -24.99
C ALA A 474 -8.26 -19.28 -23.74
N VAL A 475 -9.49 -19.76 -23.95
CA VAL A 475 -10.43 -20.13 -22.90
C VAL A 475 -11.03 -21.50 -23.21
N SER A 476 -10.73 -22.47 -22.37
CA SER A 476 -11.04 -23.89 -22.56
C SER A 476 -12.54 -24.20 -22.74
N SER A 477 -12.85 -25.39 -23.24
CA SER A 477 -14.26 -25.83 -23.37
C SER A 477 -14.85 -26.22 -22.01
N GLU A 478 -13.98 -26.64 -21.10
CA GLU A 478 -14.26 -26.97 -19.72
C GLU A 478 -14.76 -25.74 -18.97
N LEU A 479 -14.03 -24.61 -19.04
CA LEU A 479 -14.45 -23.35 -18.43
C LEU A 479 -15.77 -22.84 -19.03
N GLU A 480 -15.93 -22.95 -20.36
CA GLU A 480 -17.20 -22.60 -21.01
C GLU A 480 -18.36 -23.47 -20.48
N SER A 481 -18.11 -24.74 -20.21
CA SER A 481 -19.12 -25.67 -19.70
C SER A 481 -19.45 -25.39 -18.23
N GLU A 482 -18.45 -25.00 -17.44
CA GLU A 482 -18.64 -24.51 -16.06
C GLU A 482 -19.54 -23.28 -16.03
N LEU A 483 -19.27 -22.26 -16.86
CA LEU A 483 -20.10 -21.05 -16.94
C LEU A 483 -21.55 -21.37 -17.36
N LYS A 484 -21.76 -22.31 -18.30
CA LYS A 484 -23.11 -22.78 -18.66
C LYS A 484 -23.80 -23.48 -17.49
N GLY A 485 -23.05 -24.28 -16.72
CA GLY A 485 -23.52 -24.93 -15.49
C GLY A 485 -23.98 -23.93 -14.42
N LEU A 486 -23.35 -22.76 -14.37
CA LEU A 486 -23.76 -21.63 -13.53
C LEU A 486 -24.98 -20.83 -14.08
N GLY A 487 -25.51 -21.23 -15.24
CA GLY A 487 -26.70 -20.63 -15.83
C GLY A 487 -26.45 -19.48 -16.81
N TYR A 488 -25.19 -19.15 -17.11
CA TYR A 488 -24.85 -18.10 -18.07
C TYR A 488 -25.03 -18.59 -19.52
N LYS A 489 -25.60 -17.71 -20.36
CA LYS A 489 -25.63 -17.92 -21.81
C LYS A 489 -24.32 -17.49 -22.45
N ILE A 490 -23.64 -18.40 -23.13
CA ILE A 490 -22.30 -18.12 -23.68
C ILE A 490 -22.36 -17.72 -25.15
N ALA A 491 -21.62 -16.66 -25.47
CA ALA A 491 -21.29 -16.26 -26.84
C ALA A 491 -19.76 -16.35 -27.01
N ARG A 492 -19.25 -17.35 -27.73
CA ARG A 492 -17.82 -17.41 -28.05
C ARG A 492 -17.56 -16.64 -29.33
N ILE A 493 -16.61 -15.71 -29.30
CA ILE A 493 -16.23 -14.86 -30.42
C ILE A 493 -14.75 -15.11 -30.70
N SER A 494 -14.47 -15.81 -31.78
CA SER A 494 -13.12 -16.26 -32.14
C SER A 494 -12.97 -16.47 -33.64
N GLY A 495 -11.77 -16.30 -34.16
CA GLY A 495 -11.35 -16.76 -35.50
C GLY A 495 -10.33 -17.89 -35.43
N GLU A 496 -9.88 -18.39 -36.59
CA GLU A 496 -8.77 -19.36 -36.63
C GLU A 496 -7.44 -18.72 -36.26
N THR A 497 -7.32 -17.41 -36.52
CA THR A 497 -6.15 -16.59 -36.23
C THR A 497 -6.54 -15.36 -35.40
N ARG A 498 -5.57 -14.72 -34.74
CA ARG A 498 -5.78 -13.45 -34.01
C ARG A 498 -6.35 -12.33 -34.90
N TYR A 499 -6.04 -12.37 -36.21
CA TYR A 499 -6.54 -11.42 -37.20
C TYR A 499 -8.04 -11.64 -37.44
N GLU A 500 -8.46 -12.89 -37.61
CA GLU A 500 -9.87 -13.25 -37.72
C GLU A 500 -10.63 -13.04 -36.41
N THR A 501 -10.02 -13.31 -35.25
CA THR A 501 -10.61 -12.97 -33.93
C THR A 501 -10.88 -11.47 -33.85
N SER A 502 -9.94 -10.61 -34.29
CA SER A 502 -10.17 -9.16 -34.34
C SER A 502 -11.38 -8.81 -35.21
N ILE A 503 -11.53 -9.45 -36.38
CA ILE A 503 -12.69 -9.23 -37.26
C ILE A 503 -13.99 -9.69 -36.57
N ALA A 504 -13.99 -10.87 -35.95
CA ALA A 504 -15.17 -11.44 -35.29
C ALA A 504 -15.67 -10.54 -34.15
N VAL A 505 -14.77 -9.99 -33.35
CA VAL A 505 -15.10 -9.02 -32.29
C VAL A 505 -15.73 -7.76 -32.88
N ASN A 506 -15.13 -7.18 -33.91
CA ASN A 506 -15.65 -5.95 -34.51
C ASN A 506 -17.01 -6.18 -35.22
N LYS A 507 -17.22 -7.36 -35.83
CA LYS A 507 -18.53 -7.77 -36.37
C LYS A 507 -19.58 -7.90 -35.25
N ALA A 508 -19.18 -8.38 -34.07
CA ALA A 508 -20.07 -8.50 -32.92
C ALA A 508 -20.48 -7.16 -32.32
N ALA A 509 -19.54 -6.20 -32.25
CA ALA A 509 -19.82 -4.82 -31.84
C ALA A 509 -20.70 -4.06 -32.87
N GLY A 510 -20.55 -4.34 -34.16
CA GLY A 510 -21.46 -3.79 -35.17
C GLY A 510 -21.34 -2.28 -35.41
N TYR A 511 -20.12 -1.75 -35.35
CA TYR A 511 -19.86 -0.32 -35.60
C TYR A 511 -20.39 0.14 -36.96
N THR A 512 -21.04 1.30 -36.98
CA THR A 512 -21.48 1.97 -38.22
C THR A 512 -20.51 3.10 -38.55
N THR A 513 -19.48 2.79 -39.34
CA THR A 513 -18.40 3.75 -39.66
C THR A 513 -17.73 3.40 -40.99
N ASN A 514 -17.03 4.36 -41.58
CA ASN A 514 -16.14 4.17 -42.72
C ASN A 514 -14.65 4.35 -42.35
N LYS A 515 -14.35 4.36 -41.06
CA LYS A 515 -13.00 4.55 -40.50
C LYS A 515 -12.60 3.34 -39.68
N ALA A 516 -11.33 2.96 -39.72
CA ALA A 516 -10.77 1.89 -38.89
C ALA A 516 -9.42 2.28 -38.27
N PHE A 517 -9.15 1.78 -37.07
CA PHE A 517 -7.83 1.76 -36.48
C PHE A 517 -7.11 0.48 -36.91
N ILE A 518 -5.90 0.63 -37.45
CA ILE A 518 -5.06 -0.47 -37.91
C ILE A 518 -3.87 -0.57 -36.98
N VAL A 519 -3.72 -1.71 -36.32
CA VAL A 519 -2.68 -1.95 -35.32
C VAL A 519 -1.96 -3.28 -35.60
N SER A 520 -0.75 -3.44 -35.07
CA SER A 520 -0.01 -4.68 -35.25
C SER A 520 -0.66 -5.80 -34.44
N GLY A 521 -0.89 -6.95 -35.08
CA GLY A 521 -1.27 -8.17 -34.39
C GLY A 521 -0.07 -8.87 -33.72
N GLU A 522 1.15 -8.37 -33.92
CA GLU A 522 2.41 -9.01 -33.48
C GLU A 522 3.06 -8.23 -32.32
N VAL A 523 2.83 -6.92 -32.24
CA VAL A 523 3.36 -6.01 -31.21
C VAL A 523 2.20 -5.17 -30.64
N HIS A 524 2.16 -4.98 -29.32
CA HIS A 524 0.92 -4.66 -28.59
C HIS A 524 0.79 -3.29 -27.90
N PRO A 525 1.85 -2.50 -27.60
CA PRO A 525 1.69 -1.19 -26.95
C PRO A 525 0.80 -0.20 -27.72
N ASP A 526 0.88 -0.24 -29.05
CA ASP A 526 0.15 0.68 -29.93
C ASP A 526 -1.35 0.40 -29.91
N ALA A 527 -1.73 -0.89 -29.77
CA ALA A 527 -3.13 -1.30 -29.66
C ALA A 527 -3.77 -0.79 -28.37
N LEU A 528 -3.04 -0.80 -27.25
CA LEU A 528 -3.54 -0.27 -25.97
C LEU A 528 -3.76 1.24 -26.03
N SER A 529 -2.86 1.98 -26.69
CA SER A 529 -2.98 3.43 -26.82
C SER A 529 -4.29 3.86 -27.50
N ILE A 530 -4.79 3.06 -28.45
CA ILE A 530 -6.01 3.38 -29.21
C ILE A 530 -7.27 2.67 -28.68
N ALA A 531 -7.12 1.71 -27.77
CA ALA A 531 -8.21 0.86 -27.29
C ALA A 531 -9.41 1.64 -26.71
N PRO A 532 -9.24 2.66 -25.83
CA PRO A 532 -10.36 3.47 -25.34
C PRO A 532 -11.08 4.23 -26.47
N TYR A 533 -10.32 4.73 -27.44
CA TYR A 533 -10.85 5.54 -28.54
C TYR A 533 -11.65 4.74 -29.56
N SER A 534 -11.47 3.42 -29.63
CA SER A 534 -12.33 2.54 -30.42
C SER A 534 -13.78 2.64 -29.98
N GLY A 535 -14.03 2.61 -28.66
CA GLY A 535 -15.35 2.83 -28.08
C GLY A 535 -15.86 4.26 -28.25
N ILE A 536 -15.02 5.24 -27.93
CA ILE A 536 -15.42 6.66 -27.97
C ILE A 536 -15.78 7.09 -29.40
N LYS A 537 -14.98 6.70 -30.40
CA LYS A 537 -15.18 7.08 -31.80
C LYS A 537 -16.03 6.06 -32.58
N GLN A 538 -16.31 4.90 -31.99
CA GLN A 538 -17.02 3.77 -32.62
C GLN A 538 -16.30 3.26 -33.89
N TYR A 539 -14.96 3.16 -33.83
CA TYR A 539 -14.14 2.67 -34.93
C TYR A 539 -13.60 1.27 -34.62
N PRO A 540 -13.68 0.30 -35.56
CA PRO A 540 -13.10 -1.01 -35.35
C PRO A 540 -11.58 -0.95 -35.22
N ILE A 541 -11.02 -1.83 -34.38
CA ILE A 541 -9.58 -2.10 -34.31
C ILE A 541 -9.28 -3.37 -35.09
N LEU A 542 -8.50 -3.26 -36.16
CA LEU A 542 -8.14 -4.37 -37.04
C LEU A 542 -6.65 -4.68 -36.92
N PHE A 543 -6.34 -5.97 -36.77
CA PHE A 543 -4.95 -6.43 -36.66
C PHE A 543 -4.35 -6.70 -38.04
N VAL A 544 -3.08 -6.36 -38.21
CA VAL A 544 -2.28 -6.68 -39.41
C VAL A 544 -0.94 -7.30 -39.02
N LYS A 545 -0.30 -8.02 -39.96
CA LYS A 545 1.10 -8.48 -39.79
C LYS A 545 2.05 -7.33 -40.14
N GLN A 546 3.30 -7.40 -39.70
CA GLN A 546 4.30 -6.37 -39.97
C GLN A 546 4.38 -5.99 -41.46
N ASN A 547 4.46 -6.98 -42.35
CA ASN A 547 4.75 -6.77 -43.77
C ASN A 547 3.61 -7.19 -44.72
N THR A 548 2.45 -7.57 -44.18
CA THR A 548 1.31 -8.01 -45.02
C THR A 548 -0.02 -7.86 -44.28
N ILE A 549 -1.12 -7.81 -45.04
CA ILE A 549 -2.48 -7.82 -44.50
C ILE A 549 -3.10 -9.18 -44.78
N ASP A 550 -3.68 -9.80 -43.75
CA ASP A 550 -4.41 -11.04 -43.93
C ASP A 550 -5.59 -10.83 -44.90
N PRO A 551 -5.81 -11.71 -45.89
CA PRO A 551 -6.92 -11.56 -46.83
C PRO A 551 -8.28 -11.34 -46.17
N ALA A 552 -8.54 -11.99 -45.02
CA ALA A 552 -9.78 -11.81 -44.27
C ALA A 552 -9.96 -10.37 -43.77
N VAL A 553 -8.87 -9.67 -43.42
CA VAL A 553 -8.90 -8.28 -42.97
C VAL A 553 -9.18 -7.34 -44.14
N LEU A 554 -8.59 -7.60 -45.31
CA LEU A 554 -8.90 -6.84 -46.53
C LEU A 554 -10.36 -7.02 -46.96
N ASP A 555 -10.90 -8.23 -46.84
CA ASP A 555 -12.31 -8.52 -47.12
C ASP A 555 -13.21 -7.73 -46.16
N TYR A 556 -12.91 -7.75 -44.86
CA TYR A 556 -13.65 -6.97 -43.88
C TYR A 556 -13.61 -5.46 -44.16
N ILE A 557 -12.44 -4.90 -44.48
CA ILE A 557 -12.29 -3.47 -44.82
C ILE A 557 -13.22 -3.09 -45.99
N ARG A 558 -13.32 -3.96 -47.01
CA ARG A 558 -14.21 -3.77 -48.16
C ARG A 558 -15.69 -3.91 -47.78
N GLU A 559 -16.04 -4.97 -47.06
CA GLU A 559 -17.42 -5.27 -46.64
C GLU A 559 -17.98 -4.18 -45.72
N ALA A 560 -17.17 -3.70 -44.77
CA ALA A 560 -17.55 -2.65 -43.82
C ALA A 560 -17.53 -1.24 -44.44
N GLY A 561 -17.11 -1.09 -45.71
CA GLY A 561 -17.07 0.20 -46.39
C GLY A 561 -16.04 1.16 -45.80
N ILE A 562 -14.92 0.64 -45.30
CA ILE A 562 -13.86 1.47 -44.72
C ILE A 562 -13.14 2.23 -45.85
N THR A 563 -13.17 3.56 -45.77
CA THR A 563 -12.52 4.46 -46.72
C THR A 563 -11.35 5.23 -46.11
N LYS A 564 -11.16 5.16 -44.79
CA LYS A 564 -10.07 5.81 -44.06
C LYS A 564 -9.47 4.89 -43.01
N SER A 565 -8.15 4.72 -43.07
CA SER A 565 -7.40 3.87 -42.14
C SER A 565 -6.44 4.70 -41.29
N TYR A 566 -6.53 4.60 -39.98
CA TYR A 566 -5.59 5.22 -39.05
C TYR A 566 -4.61 4.14 -38.58
N ILE A 567 -3.36 4.22 -39.03
CA ILE A 567 -2.32 3.27 -38.66
C ILE A 567 -1.71 3.74 -37.35
N ILE A 568 -1.77 2.93 -36.31
CA ILE A 568 -1.18 3.26 -35.00
C ILE A 568 0.13 2.49 -34.86
N GLY A 569 1.23 3.23 -34.70
CA GLY A 569 2.58 2.66 -34.63
C GLY A 569 3.46 3.01 -35.83
N GLY A 570 4.77 2.97 -35.60
CA GLY A 570 5.79 3.25 -36.61
C GLY A 570 5.90 2.17 -37.69
N GLU A 571 6.90 2.31 -38.57
CA GLU A 571 7.12 1.34 -39.65
C GLU A 571 7.61 -0.02 -39.15
N ALA A 572 8.24 -0.07 -37.98
CA ALA A 572 8.72 -1.30 -37.38
C ALA A 572 7.59 -2.30 -37.05
N PRO A 573 6.47 -1.92 -36.40
CA PRO A 573 5.33 -2.82 -36.20
C PRO A 573 4.42 -2.97 -37.42
N ILE A 574 4.38 -1.99 -38.33
CA ILE A 574 3.53 -1.99 -39.54
C ILE A 574 4.25 -1.27 -40.69
N SER A 575 4.73 -2.01 -41.68
CA SER A 575 5.61 -1.50 -42.73
C SER A 575 4.92 -0.54 -43.71
N SER A 576 5.73 0.16 -44.51
CA SER A 576 5.24 1.05 -45.57
C SER A 576 4.48 0.30 -46.68
N GLU A 577 4.76 -1.00 -46.85
CA GLU A 577 4.07 -1.88 -47.80
C GLU A 577 2.63 -2.12 -47.36
N VAL A 578 2.42 -2.41 -46.07
CA VAL A 578 1.08 -2.56 -45.49
C VAL A 578 0.29 -1.26 -45.61
N GLU A 579 0.94 -0.12 -45.34
CA GLU A 579 0.31 1.20 -45.47
C GLU A 579 -0.26 1.45 -46.89
N LYS A 580 0.49 1.08 -47.93
CA LYS A 580 0.05 1.23 -49.33
C LYS A 580 -1.15 0.35 -49.70
N MET A 581 -1.44 -0.70 -48.93
CA MET A 581 -2.57 -1.61 -49.16
C MET A 581 -3.88 -1.10 -48.52
N LEU A 582 -3.82 -0.08 -47.68
CA LEU A 582 -4.95 0.42 -46.91
C LEU A 582 -5.67 1.59 -47.61
N PRO A 583 -6.99 1.76 -47.40
CA PRO A 583 -7.73 2.90 -47.93
C PRO A 583 -7.38 4.19 -47.17
N ALA A 584 -6.93 5.20 -47.92
CA ALA A 584 -6.54 6.54 -47.45
C ALA A 584 -5.80 6.53 -46.09
N PRO A 585 -4.65 5.86 -45.99
CA PRO A 585 -3.96 5.66 -44.72
C PRO A 585 -3.54 7.00 -44.09
N PHE A 586 -3.51 7.04 -42.76
CA PHE A 586 -2.92 8.11 -41.97
C PHE A 586 -2.20 7.49 -40.78
N ARG A 587 -0.88 7.61 -40.76
CA ARG A 587 -0.05 7.02 -39.71
C ARG A 587 0.09 7.98 -38.52
N ILE A 588 -0.08 7.42 -37.32
CA ILE A 588 0.09 8.07 -36.04
C ILE A 588 1.17 7.29 -35.29
N ALA A 589 2.34 7.88 -35.16
CA ALA A 589 3.51 7.22 -34.60
C ALA A 589 4.48 8.24 -34.00
N GLY A 590 5.23 7.81 -33.00
CA GLY A 590 6.42 8.49 -32.49
C GLY A 590 7.65 7.60 -32.57
N LYS A 591 8.78 8.05 -32.00
CA LYS A 591 10.02 7.26 -32.01
C LYS A 591 9.93 5.96 -31.22
N ASP A 592 9.07 5.94 -30.21
CA ASP A 592 8.79 4.79 -29.37
C ASP A 592 7.28 4.70 -29.02
N ARG A 593 6.93 3.76 -28.14
CA ARG A 593 5.54 3.53 -27.71
C ARG A 593 4.95 4.68 -26.91
N TYR A 594 5.77 5.44 -26.18
CA TYR A 594 5.32 6.57 -25.35
C TYR A 594 5.10 7.81 -26.22
N GLU A 595 5.98 8.06 -27.20
CA GLU A 595 5.75 9.10 -28.20
C GLU A 595 4.56 8.76 -29.12
N THR A 596 4.35 7.49 -29.45
CA THR A 596 3.14 7.05 -30.19
C THR A 596 1.87 7.24 -29.37
N ASN A 597 1.89 6.89 -28.08
CA ASN A 597 0.79 7.11 -27.14
C ASN A 597 0.43 8.60 -27.04
N PHE A 598 1.43 9.48 -26.89
CA PHE A 598 1.23 10.93 -26.95
C PHE A 598 0.57 11.37 -28.27
N ALA A 599 1.06 10.92 -29.42
CA ALA A 599 0.51 11.30 -30.73
C ALA A 599 -0.94 10.83 -30.93
N VAL A 600 -1.31 9.69 -30.33
CA VAL A 600 -2.70 9.21 -30.29
C VAL A 600 -3.57 10.15 -29.45
N HIS A 601 -3.10 10.54 -28.26
CA HIS A 601 -3.81 11.44 -27.36
C HIS A 601 -3.98 12.85 -27.95
N ASP A 602 -2.97 13.38 -28.64
CA ASP A 602 -3.02 14.69 -29.32
C ASP A 602 -4.10 14.75 -30.42
N ILE A 603 -4.41 13.61 -31.05
CA ILE A 603 -5.39 13.54 -32.14
C ILE A 603 -6.80 13.19 -31.64
N PHE A 604 -6.91 12.28 -30.67
CA PHE A 604 -8.19 11.69 -30.26
C PHE A 604 -8.65 12.03 -28.85
N GLY A 605 -7.77 12.59 -28.02
CA GLY A 605 -8.07 13.05 -26.67
C GLY A 605 -9.20 14.07 -26.65
N GLU A 606 -9.91 14.11 -25.53
CA GLU A 606 -10.95 15.10 -25.27
C GLU A 606 -10.49 16.01 -24.13
N ASP A 607 -10.52 17.33 -24.34
CA ASP A 607 -10.03 18.33 -23.37
C ASP A 607 -10.80 18.29 -22.04
N ASP A 608 -12.01 17.72 -22.04
CA ASP A 608 -12.89 17.56 -20.88
C ASP A 608 -12.62 16.27 -20.06
N ALA A 609 -11.62 15.48 -20.42
CA ALA A 609 -11.21 14.31 -19.65
C ALA A 609 -10.72 14.72 -18.25
N SER A 610 -11.54 14.46 -17.23
CA SER A 610 -11.24 14.80 -15.83
C SER A 610 -10.46 13.72 -15.08
N SER A 611 -10.42 12.50 -15.60
CA SER A 611 -9.67 11.37 -15.04
C SER A 611 -8.69 10.84 -16.07
N LEU A 612 -7.47 10.47 -15.65
CA LEU A 612 -6.46 9.84 -16.51
C LEU A 612 -6.11 8.44 -15.98
N PHE A 613 -6.01 7.46 -16.86
CA PHE A 613 -5.60 6.10 -16.49
C PHE A 613 -4.17 5.84 -16.89
N PHE A 614 -3.35 5.33 -15.98
CA PHE A 614 -1.96 5.01 -16.21
C PHE A 614 -1.76 3.51 -16.25
N ALA A 615 -1.13 3.03 -17.32
CA ALA A 615 -0.87 1.63 -17.56
C ALA A 615 0.59 1.44 -17.95
N THR A 616 1.20 0.33 -17.52
CA THR A 616 2.59 0.08 -17.90
C THR A 616 2.74 -0.07 -19.41
N GLY A 617 3.78 0.57 -19.94
CA GLY A 617 4.15 0.41 -21.34
C GLY A 617 4.84 -0.91 -21.65
N VAL A 618 5.11 -1.80 -20.67
CA VAL A 618 6.01 -2.97 -20.85
C VAL A 618 5.27 -4.32 -20.80
N ASN A 619 4.48 -4.58 -19.76
CA ASN A 619 3.76 -5.84 -19.55
C ASN A 619 2.26 -5.61 -19.44
N PHE A 620 1.46 -6.18 -20.34
CA PHE A 620 0.11 -5.68 -20.59
C PHE A 620 -1.10 -6.40 -19.94
N PRO A 621 -0.97 -7.45 -19.10
CA PRO A 621 -2.15 -8.19 -18.65
C PRO A 621 -3.13 -7.29 -17.89
N ASP A 622 -2.62 -6.43 -17.01
CA ASP A 622 -3.43 -5.50 -16.22
C ASP A 622 -4.10 -4.43 -17.10
N SER A 623 -3.37 -3.95 -18.11
CA SER A 623 -3.77 -2.83 -18.99
C SER A 623 -4.86 -3.17 -20.00
N LEU A 624 -5.11 -4.45 -20.27
CA LEU A 624 -6.18 -4.88 -21.19
C LEU A 624 -7.58 -4.53 -20.67
N THR A 625 -7.70 -4.44 -19.35
CA THR A 625 -8.98 -4.36 -18.65
C THR A 625 -9.48 -2.92 -18.51
N VAL A 626 -8.59 -1.93 -18.62
CA VAL A 626 -8.95 -0.52 -18.40
C VAL A 626 -9.61 0.14 -19.61
N ALA A 627 -9.45 -0.37 -20.83
CA ALA A 627 -9.95 0.31 -22.02
C ALA A 627 -11.47 0.59 -21.99
N PRO A 628 -12.36 -0.36 -21.58
CA PRO A 628 -13.78 -0.07 -21.39
C PRO A 628 -14.06 1.00 -20.33
N LEU A 629 -13.32 0.98 -19.22
CA LEU A 629 -13.46 1.97 -18.15
C LEU A 629 -13.05 3.37 -18.63
N ALA A 630 -11.90 3.46 -19.29
CA ALA A 630 -11.41 4.70 -19.88
C ALA A 630 -12.38 5.25 -20.94
N ALA A 631 -12.97 4.39 -21.78
CA ALA A 631 -13.98 4.82 -22.75
C ALA A 631 -15.25 5.35 -22.09
N GLN A 632 -15.70 4.73 -20.98
CA GLN A 632 -16.88 5.15 -20.23
C GLN A 632 -16.73 6.57 -19.66
N THR A 633 -15.53 6.92 -19.21
CA THR A 633 -15.22 8.23 -18.63
C THR A 633 -14.61 9.21 -19.63
N LYS A 634 -14.54 8.85 -20.92
CA LYS A 634 -13.86 9.62 -21.98
C LYS A 634 -12.39 9.92 -21.68
N SER A 635 -11.77 9.08 -20.87
CA SER A 635 -10.41 9.23 -20.39
C SER A 635 -9.39 8.59 -21.31
N PRO A 636 -8.17 9.13 -21.39
CA PRO A 636 -7.04 8.45 -22.01
C PRO A 636 -6.50 7.33 -21.12
N VAL A 637 -5.83 6.37 -21.77
CA VAL A 637 -4.90 5.44 -21.12
C VAL A 637 -3.48 5.85 -21.51
N ILE A 638 -2.80 6.50 -20.57
CA ILE A 638 -1.43 6.97 -20.72
C ILE A 638 -0.47 5.80 -20.41
N LEU A 639 0.40 5.50 -21.37
CA LEU A 639 1.44 4.49 -21.18
C LEU A 639 2.60 5.06 -20.38
N THR A 640 2.94 4.38 -19.29
CA THR A 640 3.96 4.82 -18.33
C THR A 640 5.18 3.90 -18.37
N PRO A 641 6.39 4.44 -18.58
CA PRO A 641 7.64 3.72 -18.36
C PRO A 641 7.93 3.52 -16.86
N PRO A 642 8.86 2.61 -16.50
CA PRO A 642 9.31 2.47 -15.11
C PRO A 642 9.93 3.74 -14.49
N ALA A 643 10.31 4.72 -15.30
CA ALA A 643 10.71 6.04 -14.86
C ALA A 643 10.11 7.06 -15.84
N LEU A 644 9.44 8.11 -15.34
CA LEU A 644 8.71 9.03 -16.22
C LEU A 644 9.64 9.71 -17.23
N VAL A 645 9.29 9.57 -18.51
CA VAL A 645 9.97 10.27 -19.61
C VAL A 645 9.21 11.54 -19.97
N GLU A 646 9.92 12.52 -20.55
CA GLU A 646 9.35 13.83 -20.90
C GLU A 646 8.07 13.71 -21.74
N LYS A 647 8.02 12.75 -22.67
CA LYS A 647 6.84 12.60 -23.51
C LYS A 647 5.59 12.08 -22.78
N THR A 648 5.78 11.25 -21.76
CA THR A 648 4.69 10.85 -20.87
C THR A 648 4.20 12.05 -20.08
N LYS A 649 5.10 12.92 -19.61
CA LYS A 649 4.77 14.17 -18.89
C LYS A 649 3.98 15.12 -19.78
N GLU A 650 4.43 15.36 -21.01
CA GLU A 650 3.69 16.14 -22.02
C GLU A 650 2.31 15.54 -22.29
N SER A 651 2.19 14.21 -22.35
CA SER A 651 0.91 13.53 -22.58
C SER A 651 -0.11 13.76 -21.48
N ILE A 652 0.33 13.89 -20.22
CA ILE A 652 -0.55 14.23 -19.10
C ILE A 652 -1.08 15.66 -19.28
N LEU A 653 -0.20 16.57 -19.71
CA LEU A 653 -0.52 17.99 -19.87
C LEU A 653 -1.43 18.31 -21.06
N LEU A 654 -1.66 17.37 -21.98
CA LEU A 654 -2.69 17.51 -23.03
C LEU A 654 -4.11 17.64 -22.46
N PHE A 655 -4.34 17.21 -21.23
CA PHE A 655 -5.67 17.19 -20.60
C PHE A 655 -5.76 18.28 -19.52
N PRO A 656 -6.26 19.49 -19.85
CA PRO A 656 -6.29 20.61 -18.90
C PRO A 656 -7.29 20.42 -17.75
N MET A 657 -8.34 19.62 -17.93
CA MET A 657 -9.36 19.34 -16.92
C MET A 657 -9.01 18.19 -15.95
N ARG A 658 -7.83 17.59 -16.07
CA ARG A 658 -7.41 16.44 -15.27
C ARG A 658 -7.40 16.79 -13.77
N ASN A 659 -8.26 16.13 -13.01
CA ASN A 659 -8.39 16.33 -11.56
C ASN A 659 -8.08 15.05 -10.78
N GLN A 660 -8.11 13.90 -11.45
CA GLN A 660 -7.95 12.59 -10.83
C GLN A 660 -7.14 11.67 -11.74
N TYR A 661 -6.51 10.68 -11.14
CA TYR A 661 -5.88 9.61 -11.90
C TYR A 661 -5.96 8.26 -11.21
N HIS A 662 -5.77 7.22 -12.02
CA HIS A 662 -5.75 5.84 -11.56
C HIS A 662 -4.61 5.06 -12.23
N ILE A 663 -3.81 4.39 -11.42
CA ILE A 663 -2.75 3.48 -11.84
C ILE A 663 -3.35 2.07 -11.93
N ILE A 664 -3.17 1.41 -13.08
CA ILE A 664 -3.68 0.07 -13.32
C ILE A 664 -2.57 -0.95 -13.13
N GLY A 665 -2.83 -1.94 -12.28
CA GLY A 665 -1.90 -3.03 -12.00
C GLY A 665 -1.02 -2.80 -10.79
N GLY A 666 -0.36 -3.89 -10.36
CA GLY A 666 0.47 -3.91 -9.16
C GLY A 666 1.75 -3.08 -9.26
N ARG A 667 2.57 -3.11 -8.21
CA ARG A 667 3.83 -2.35 -8.09
C ARG A 667 4.88 -2.73 -9.16
N GLN A 668 4.75 -3.88 -9.80
CA GLN A 668 5.61 -4.28 -10.91
C GLN A 668 5.20 -3.65 -12.26
N ALA A 669 3.95 -3.20 -12.38
CA ALA A 669 3.49 -2.51 -13.59
C ALA A 669 4.02 -1.08 -13.61
N ILE A 670 3.70 -0.32 -12.56
CA ILE A 670 4.21 1.02 -12.28
C ILE A 670 4.64 1.00 -10.82
N ASP A 671 5.92 1.25 -10.57
CA ASP A 671 6.48 1.24 -9.23
C ASP A 671 5.87 2.36 -8.37
N VAL A 672 6.17 2.30 -7.07
CA VAL A 672 5.52 3.14 -6.08
C VAL A 672 5.98 4.59 -6.20
N GLU A 673 7.27 4.82 -6.43
CA GLU A 673 7.86 6.16 -6.55
C GLU A 673 7.35 6.87 -7.80
N THR A 674 7.38 6.19 -8.95
CA THR A 674 6.77 6.72 -10.19
C THR A 674 5.29 7.04 -9.99
N GLY A 675 4.56 6.21 -9.22
CA GLY A 675 3.16 6.46 -8.89
C GLY A 675 2.96 7.77 -8.12
N TRP A 676 3.79 8.05 -7.12
CA TRP A 676 3.76 9.32 -6.37
C TRP A 676 4.33 10.51 -7.19
N GLU A 677 5.23 10.30 -8.14
CA GLU A 677 5.68 11.37 -9.04
C GLU A 677 4.51 11.93 -9.88
N LEU A 678 3.51 11.09 -10.19
CA LEU A 678 2.33 11.51 -10.96
C LEU A 678 1.54 12.63 -10.28
N ASP A 679 1.45 12.66 -8.95
CA ASP A 679 0.69 13.69 -8.22
C ASP A 679 1.10 15.11 -8.59
N ARG A 680 2.37 15.33 -8.93
CA ARG A 680 2.91 16.66 -9.31
C ARG A 680 2.22 17.24 -10.56
N TYR A 681 1.51 16.41 -11.31
CA TYR A 681 0.80 16.82 -12.51
C TYR A 681 -0.70 17.03 -12.27
N PHE A 682 -1.22 16.73 -11.08
CA PHE A 682 -2.62 16.89 -10.71
C PHE A 682 -2.70 17.92 -9.58
N ASN A 683 -3.34 19.06 -9.87
CA ASN A 683 -3.48 20.19 -8.95
C ASN A 683 -4.95 20.43 -8.63
#